data_AF-A0A451BBZ5-F1
#
_entry.id   AF-A0A451BBZ5-F1
#
_cell.length_a   1.000
_cell.length_b   1.000
_cell.length_c   1.000
_cell.angle_alpha   90.00
_cell.angle_beta   90.00
_cell.angle_gamma   90.00
#
_symmetry.space_group_name_H-M   'P 1'
#
loop_
_entity.id
_entity.type
_entity.pdbx_description
1 polymer ?
#
loop_
_entity_poly.entity_id
_entity_poly.type
_entity_poly.pdbx_seq_one_letter_code
_entity_poly.pdbx_strand_id
1 'polypeptide(L)'
;MDSVYNPPQKFLINGASAFLFYDRYLPDHTYANMSLTADRIIPILDDCLQAEYTFYDTEKLARSLERLEEEDRAFVLDWVRRIASTNIEIGFRFATMAPQMLGRMDHKLIEGWVLQAVGQYDCMGLRPALTALEDVDLFMSQGRERAEGCLLEDESGVLTHFVQGLSGRGLKLAPGRFAYTDSETIFLPTVMAHLNERRKNFQLYKANVAHLWAQARFGTFRPGLSRLITEYPDPNRALAAFHALEVVRLDARMARDLPGLYREMQMLRRAFDEPPSRPEWQTLTQPLTLPDATVWESIALLPRVLDLPLPTPTCYQGQLEPAAVDAVLERRIPREKALFRYALKELAEEIKRGREEPEEAGSIRSFEARKALDESLPEGLQVEILLDDKPVAPPDTVTRLMTSIIQDFGGIPDEYLTPAGPGEYDPRAFDHDPDDVWSGTYHEEGAFLYDEWDYRRRHYRRNWCVVRETMGAPVHDDFVPRTLEKYARHLIGIRKTFEALRDVERRLKRQPFGDGLDIDAFVEAWSDAHRGIEMTDRLFTHLHKEERDMAVMFMVDMSGSTKGWVNEAERESLVLLAEALELLGDRYAIYGFTGMSRKRCDVFRIKEFQEPYNRDVKARISGIAPGDYTRMGPAIRHLTGKLRESDARTKLLITLSDGRPEDYHRDYQGVYGIEDTRQSLLEAHRYGIHAFCITIDEEGAEYLPRMYGPANYVVIDEVGKLPWKVAGIYRKLTTR
;
A
#
# COMPACT_ATOMS: atom_id res chain seq x y z
N MET A 1 -52.01 -34.33 30.56
CA MET A 1 -51.86 -32.95 30.07
C MET A 1 -50.38 -32.76 29.75
N ASP A 2 -49.83 -33.45 28.76
CA ASP A 2 -50.19 -33.41 27.33
C ASP A 2 -50.31 -31.97 26.84
N SER A 3 -49.65 -31.48 25.80
CA SER A 3 -48.74 -32.11 24.85
C SER A 3 -48.19 -31.00 23.94
N VAL A 4 -46.99 -31.22 23.39
CA VAL A 4 -46.64 -30.93 21.98
C VAL A 4 -46.45 -29.46 21.60
N TYR A 5 -45.18 -29.05 21.58
CA TYR A 5 -44.64 -28.04 20.68
C TYR A 5 -44.29 -28.77 19.36
N ASN A 6 -45.04 -28.50 18.29
CA ASN A 6 -44.84 -29.11 16.96
C ASN A 6 -43.97 -28.16 16.11
N PRO A 7 -42.91 -28.63 15.43
CA PRO A 7 -42.02 -27.78 14.63
C PRO A 7 -42.62 -27.44 13.26
N PRO A 8 -42.26 -26.30 12.64
CA PRO A 8 -42.66 -26.03 11.26
C PRO A 8 -41.90 -26.93 10.28
N GLN A 9 -42.66 -27.43 9.31
CA GLN A 9 -42.33 -28.45 8.33
C GLN A 9 -41.06 -28.14 7.51
N LYS A 10 -40.22 -29.17 7.36
CA LYS A 10 -39.21 -29.29 6.30
C LYS A 10 -39.89 -29.12 4.94
N PHE A 11 -39.59 -28.03 4.22
CA PHE A 11 -39.73 -28.01 2.77
C PHE A 11 -38.57 -28.83 2.18
N LEU A 12 -38.90 -30.07 1.79
CA LEU A 12 -38.12 -30.88 0.87
C LEU A 12 -38.11 -30.15 -0.49
N ILE A 13 -37.08 -29.33 -0.74
CA ILE A 13 -36.78 -28.88 -2.10
C ILE A 13 -35.94 -30.00 -2.73
N ASN A 14 -36.59 -30.78 -3.58
CA ASN A 14 -35.96 -31.76 -4.45
C ASN A 14 -34.75 -31.16 -5.18
N GLY A 15 -33.62 -31.87 -5.13
CA GLY A 15 -32.32 -31.54 -5.71
C GLY A 15 -32.26 -31.55 -7.24
N ALA A 16 -33.25 -30.96 -7.91
CA ALA A 16 -33.30 -30.80 -9.36
C ALA A 16 -33.60 -29.35 -9.81
N SER A 17 -33.87 -28.41 -8.91
CA SER A 17 -34.16 -27.00 -9.27
C SER A 17 -32.95 -26.05 -9.13
N ALA A 18 -31.88 -26.45 -8.44
CA ALA A 18 -30.65 -25.64 -8.30
C ALA A 18 -29.79 -25.60 -9.57
N PHE A 19 -29.94 -26.59 -10.47
CA PHE A 19 -29.21 -26.64 -11.74
C PHE A 19 -29.72 -25.64 -12.79
N LEU A 20 -30.95 -25.11 -12.65
CA LEU A 20 -31.54 -24.17 -13.61
C LEU A 20 -31.36 -22.68 -13.25
N PHE A 21 -30.78 -22.38 -12.08
CA PHE A 21 -30.42 -21.01 -11.70
C PHE A 21 -28.93 -20.67 -11.95
N TYR A 22 -28.08 -21.68 -12.15
CA TYR A 22 -26.63 -21.51 -12.28
C TYR A 22 -26.14 -21.20 -13.71
N ASP A 23 -26.99 -21.40 -14.71
CA ASP A 23 -26.61 -21.24 -16.13
C ASP A 23 -26.97 -19.86 -16.72
N ARG A 24 -27.45 -18.93 -15.88
CA ARG A 24 -27.98 -17.62 -16.34
C ARG A 24 -26.95 -16.48 -16.40
N TYR A 25 -25.67 -16.76 -16.10
CA TYR A 25 -24.60 -15.75 -16.07
C TYR A 25 -23.42 -16.04 -17.02
N LEU A 26 -23.67 -16.80 -18.10
CA LEU A 26 -22.84 -16.82 -19.29
C LEU A 26 -23.70 -16.42 -20.49
N PRO A 27 -23.55 -15.22 -21.07
CA PRO A 27 -23.85 -15.05 -22.47
C PRO A 27 -22.59 -15.47 -23.24
N ASP A 28 -22.50 -16.75 -23.56
CA ASP A 28 -21.78 -17.21 -24.75
C ASP A 28 -22.43 -16.54 -25.97
N HIS A 29 -21.69 -15.67 -26.67
CA HIS A 29 -21.76 -15.28 -28.09
C HIS A 29 -23.09 -15.37 -28.90
N THR A 30 -24.28 -15.31 -28.30
CA THR A 30 -25.56 -15.58 -28.99
C THR A 30 -26.33 -14.32 -29.43
N TYR A 31 -25.70 -13.14 -29.36
CA TYR A 31 -26.28 -11.89 -29.90
C TYR A 31 -25.53 -11.34 -31.11
N ALA A 32 -24.56 -12.07 -31.67
CA ALA A 32 -23.63 -11.56 -32.70
C ALA A 32 -24.24 -11.35 -34.10
N ASN A 33 -25.56 -11.20 -34.28
CA ASN A 33 -26.16 -11.02 -35.62
C ASN A 33 -27.59 -10.45 -35.64
N MET A 34 -27.93 -9.50 -34.77
CA MET A 34 -29.20 -8.76 -34.87
C MET A 34 -29.05 -7.32 -34.40
N SER A 35 -29.41 -6.34 -35.23
CA SER A 35 -29.36 -4.93 -34.86
C SER A 35 -30.23 -4.68 -33.61
N LEU A 36 -29.62 -4.24 -32.52
CA LEU A 36 -30.32 -3.88 -31.28
C LEU A 36 -31.09 -2.58 -31.49
N THR A 37 -32.40 -2.67 -31.66
CA THR A 37 -33.32 -1.51 -31.69
C THR A 37 -33.58 -0.98 -30.28
N ALA A 38 -34.07 0.26 -30.15
CA ALA A 38 -34.37 0.89 -28.87
C ALA A 38 -35.25 0.00 -27.96
N ASP A 39 -36.26 -0.65 -28.52
CA ASP A 39 -37.18 -1.56 -27.80
C ASP A 39 -36.48 -2.77 -27.14
N ARG A 40 -35.30 -3.17 -27.65
CA ARG A 40 -34.48 -4.24 -27.07
C ARG A 40 -33.43 -3.73 -26.09
N ILE A 41 -33.05 -2.45 -26.19
CA ILE A 41 -32.07 -1.81 -25.31
C ILE A 41 -32.73 -1.40 -23.98
N ILE A 42 -33.98 -0.92 -24.01
CA ILE A 42 -34.74 -0.51 -22.82
C ILE A 42 -34.73 -1.56 -21.70
N PRO A 43 -35.11 -2.84 -21.92
CA PRO A 43 -35.13 -3.83 -20.84
C PRO A 43 -33.73 -4.14 -20.28
N ILE A 44 -32.66 -3.95 -21.07
CA ILE A 44 -31.28 -4.11 -20.60
C ILE A 44 -30.91 -2.96 -19.66
N LEU A 45 -31.26 -1.72 -20.03
CA LEU A 45 -31.00 -0.54 -19.22
C LEU A 45 -31.87 -0.52 -17.95
N ASP A 46 -33.13 -0.96 -18.04
CA ASP A 46 -34.04 -1.02 -16.90
C ASP A 46 -33.52 -1.97 -15.81
N ASP A 47 -33.02 -3.15 -16.21
CA ASP A 47 -32.40 -4.13 -15.32
C ASP A 47 -31.08 -3.59 -14.74
N CYS A 48 -30.18 -3.07 -15.59
CA CYS A 48 -28.87 -2.60 -15.15
C CYS A 48 -28.97 -1.39 -14.21
N LEU A 49 -29.84 -0.43 -14.52
CA LEU A 49 -29.97 0.84 -13.80
C LEU A 49 -31.09 0.82 -12.76
N GLN A 50 -31.74 -0.34 -12.58
CA GLN A 50 -32.84 -0.53 -11.64
C GLN A 50 -33.90 0.58 -11.81
N ALA A 51 -34.34 0.81 -13.05
CA ALA A 51 -35.17 1.97 -13.42
C ALA A 51 -36.48 2.06 -12.60
N GLU A 52 -37.00 0.91 -12.14
CA GLU A 52 -38.14 0.81 -11.23
C GLU A 52 -37.93 1.55 -9.89
N TYR A 53 -36.68 1.70 -9.45
CA TYR A 53 -36.31 2.32 -8.17
C TYR A 53 -35.62 3.69 -8.33
N THR A 54 -35.11 4.00 -9.51
CA THR A 54 -34.31 5.21 -9.78
C THR A 54 -35.02 6.27 -10.63
N PHE A 55 -36.15 5.93 -11.27
CA PHE A 55 -36.93 6.81 -12.14
C PHE A 55 -36.16 7.39 -13.35
N TYR A 56 -35.07 6.76 -13.78
CA TYR A 56 -34.35 7.21 -14.96
C TYR A 56 -35.14 6.94 -16.25
N ASP A 57 -35.05 7.88 -17.20
CA ASP A 57 -35.63 7.76 -18.54
C ASP A 57 -34.73 6.90 -19.44
N THR A 58 -34.90 5.58 -19.33
CA THR A 58 -34.18 4.58 -20.13
C THR A 58 -34.62 4.57 -21.60
N GLU A 59 -35.83 5.04 -21.92
CA GLU A 59 -36.34 5.14 -23.28
C GLU A 59 -35.57 6.19 -24.09
N LYS A 60 -35.35 7.38 -23.50
CA LYS A 60 -34.54 8.43 -24.13
C LYS A 60 -33.09 7.97 -24.34
N LEU A 61 -32.53 7.24 -23.38
CA LEU A 61 -31.18 6.69 -23.48
C LEU A 61 -31.08 5.62 -24.57
N ALA A 62 -32.03 4.68 -24.62
CA ALA A 62 -32.07 3.62 -25.62
C ALA A 62 -32.12 4.20 -27.05
N ARG A 63 -32.91 5.25 -27.28
CA ARG A 63 -32.97 5.95 -28.58
C ARG A 63 -31.68 6.70 -28.94
N SER A 64 -30.91 7.13 -27.93
CA SER A 64 -29.58 7.73 -28.14
C SER A 64 -28.55 6.67 -28.55
N LEU A 65 -28.55 5.52 -27.86
CA LEU A 65 -27.63 4.41 -28.10
C LEU A 65 -27.95 3.64 -29.39
N GLU A 66 -29.21 3.61 -29.82
CA GLU A 66 -29.63 2.99 -31.09
C GLU A 66 -28.94 3.60 -32.30
N ARG A 67 -28.58 4.89 -32.23
CA ARG A 67 -27.92 5.65 -33.32
C ARG A 67 -26.43 5.36 -33.47
N LEU A 68 -25.83 4.61 -32.55
CA LEU A 68 -24.42 4.23 -32.60
C LEU A 68 -24.21 3.03 -33.53
N GLU A 69 -22.98 2.88 -34.03
CA GLU A 69 -22.54 1.68 -34.72
C GLU A 69 -22.67 0.45 -33.81
N GLU A 70 -22.82 -0.74 -34.40
CA GLU A 70 -23.14 -1.96 -33.65
C GLU A 70 -22.07 -2.31 -32.59
N GLU A 71 -20.80 -2.13 -32.94
CA GLU A 71 -19.64 -2.38 -32.06
C GLU A 71 -19.61 -1.39 -30.89
N ASP A 72 -19.80 -0.10 -31.16
CA ASP A 72 -19.86 0.97 -30.16
C ASP A 72 -21.03 0.78 -29.19
N ARG A 73 -22.20 0.41 -29.72
CA ARG A 73 -23.40 0.15 -28.92
C ARG A 73 -23.19 -1.03 -27.98
N ALA A 74 -22.63 -2.13 -28.47
CA ALA A 74 -22.33 -3.29 -27.65
C ALA A 74 -21.30 -2.96 -26.55
N PHE A 75 -20.25 -2.20 -26.90
CA PHE A 75 -19.23 -1.72 -25.97
C PHE A 75 -19.85 -0.87 -24.84
N VAL A 76 -20.68 0.12 -25.17
CA VAL A 76 -21.30 0.99 -24.16
C VAL A 76 -22.24 0.20 -23.25
N LEU A 77 -23.08 -0.69 -23.79
CA LEU A 77 -24.01 -1.48 -22.97
C LEU A 77 -23.29 -2.43 -22.01
N ASP A 78 -22.18 -3.03 -22.43
CA ASP A 78 -21.35 -3.86 -21.56
C ASP A 78 -20.74 -3.02 -20.43
N TRP A 79 -20.20 -1.85 -20.72
CA TRP A 79 -19.66 -0.94 -19.70
C TRP A 79 -20.73 -0.41 -18.75
N VAL A 80 -21.93 -0.05 -19.23
CA VAL A 80 -23.04 0.37 -18.37
C VAL A 80 -23.39 -0.73 -17.37
N ARG A 81 -23.48 -1.99 -17.82
CA ARG A 81 -23.73 -3.14 -16.95
C ARG A 81 -22.64 -3.29 -15.89
N ARG A 82 -21.36 -3.19 -16.29
CA ARG A 82 -20.21 -3.30 -15.37
C ARG A 82 -20.21 -2.18 -14.32
N ILE A 83 -20.41 -0.94 -14.73
CA ILE A 83 -20.39 0.23 -13.83
C ILE A 83 -21.61 0.20 -12.89
N ALA A 84 -22.80 -0.09 -13.42
CA ALA A 84 -24.03 -0.10 -12.63
C ALA A 84 -24.02 -1.18 -11.54
N SER A 85 -23.26 -2.28 -11.74
CA SER A 85 -23.00 -3.28 -10.69
C SER A 85 -22.28 -2.74 -9.45
N THR A 86 -21.67 -1.56 -9.59
CA THR A 86 -20.98 -0.81 -8.54
C THR A 86 -21.78 0.37 -8.04
N ASN A 87 -22.16 1.24 -8.96
CA ASN A 87 -22.93 2.43 -8.65
C ASN A 87 -23.79 2.79 -9.86
N ILE A 88 -25.09 2.80 -9.62
CA ILE A 88 -26.11 2.99 -10.64
C ILE A 88 -26.03 4.41 -11.24
N GLU A 89 -25.77 5.45 -10.43
CA GLU A 89 -25.70 6.85 -10.90
C GLU A 89 -24.50 7.05 -11.84
N ILE A 90 -23.33 6.46 -11.52
CA ILE A 90 -22.16 6.51 -12.41
C ILE A 90 -22.45 5.78 -13.72
N GLY A 91 -23.13 4.63 -13.65
CA GLY A 91 -23.56 3.87 -14.83
C GLY A 91 -24.49 4.67 -15.74
N PHE A 92 -25.49 5.34 -15.16
CA PHE A 92 -26.43 6.20 -15.88
C PHE A 92 -25.74 7.41 -16.52
N ARG A 93 -24.84 8.09 -15.78
CA ARG A 93 -24.08 9.23 -16.28
C ARG A 93 -23.15 8.84 -17.42
N PHE A 94 -22.43 7.72 -17.30
CA PHE A 94 -21.62 7.17 -18.39
C PHE A 94 -22.48 6.87 -19.62
N ALA A 95 -23.61 6.17 -19.46
CA ALA A 95 -24.51 5.82 -20.56
C ALA A 95 -25.00 7.06 -21.33
N THR A 96 -25.21 8.17 -20.62
CA THR A 96 -25.65 9.44 -21.19
C THR A 96 -24.53 10.14 -21.99
N MET A 97 -23.29 10.07 -21.51
CA MET A 97 -22.15 10.78 -22.09
C MET A 97 -21.44 9.99 -23.20
N ALA A 98 -21.43 8.66 -23.12
CA ALA A 98 -20.69 7.78 -24.02
C ALA A 98 -20.94 8.03 -25.52
N PRO A 99 -22.18 8.27 -26.00
CA PRO A 99 -22.43 8.56 -27.43
C PRO A 99 -21.67 9.79 -27.95
N GLN A 100 -21.50 10.81 -27.11
CA GLN A 100 -20.77 12.02 -27.48
C GLN A 100 -19.25 11.80 -27.40
N MET A 101 -18.79 10.89 -26.53
CA MET A 101 -17.38 10.62 -26.31
C MET A 101 -16.76 9.69 -27.34
N LEU A 102 -17.54 8.77 -27.93
CA LEU A 102 -17.08 7.88 -29.01
C LEU A 102 -16.61 8.64 -30.27
N GLY A 103 -17.09 9.87 -30.48
CA GLY A 103 -16.56 10.75 -31.54
C GLY A 103 -15.24 11.45 -31.19
N ARG A 104 -14.79 11.39 -29.94
CA ARG A 104 -13.60 12.09 -29.40
C ARG A 104 -12.50 11.15 -28.89
N MET A 105 -12.85 9.91 -28.55
CA MET A 105 -11.98 8.91 -27.92
C MET A 105 -12.20 7.53 -28.55
N ASP A 106 -11.15 6.72 -28.60
CA ASP A 106 -11.28 5.29 -28.92
C ASP A 106 -11.78 4.49 -27.70
N HIS A 107 -12.15 3.22 -27.90
CA HIS A 107 -12.66 2.35 -26.83
C HIS A 107 -11.69 2.22 -25.66
N LYS A 108 -10.38 2.20 -25.92
CA LYS A 108 -9.34 2.03 -24.89
C LYS A 108 -9.25 3.26 -23.99
N LEU A 109 -9.35 4.46 -24.55
CA LEU A 109 -9.40 5.71 -23.78
C LEU A 109 -10.69 5.82 -22.99
N ILE A 110 -11.83 5.43 -23.56
CA ILE A 110 -13.12 5.44 -22.85
C ILE A 110 -13.10 4.45 -21.67
N GLU A 111 -12.53 3.26 -21.86
CA GLU A 111 -12.29 2.31 -20.76
C GLU A 111 -11.43 2.95 -19.65
N GLY A 112 -10.32 3.61 -20.01
CA GLY A 112 -9.46 4.31 -19.04
C GLY A 112 -10.16 5.46 -18.30
N TRP A 113 -11.05 6.18 -18.98
CA TRP A 113 -11.86 7.28 -18.41
C TRP A 113 -12.84 6.78 -17.38
N VAL A 114 -13.60 5.75 -17.74
CA VAL A 114 -14.57 5.12 -16.86
C VAL A 114 -13.89 4.50 -15.65
N LEU A 115 -12.78 3.78 -15.86
CA LEU A 115 -12.03 3.15 -14.76
C LEU A 115 -11.46 4.20 -13.79
N GLN A 116 -11.07 5.39 -14.26
CA GLN A 116 -10.67 6.48 -13.38
C GLN A 116 -11.83 6.98 -12.53
N ALA A 117 -13.00 7.25 -13.12
CA ALA A 117 -14.17 7.70 -12.38
C ALA A 117 -14.60 6.66 -11.33
N VAL A 118 -14.59 5.38 -11.70
CA VAL A 118 -14.89 4.27 -10.79
C VAL A 118 -13.82 4.12 -9.70
N GLY A 119 -12.54 4.35 -10.00
CA GLY A 119 -11.47 4.38 -8.99
C GLY A 119 -11.62 5.55 -8.00
N GLN A 120 -12.01 6.74 -8.48
CA GLN A 120 -12.33 7.88 -7.62
C GLN A 120 -13.53 7.60 -6.72
N TYR A 121 -14.53 6.85 -7.21
CA TYR A 121 -15.64 6.39 -6.37
C TYR A 121 -15.16 5.50 -5.23
N ASP A 122 -14.29 4.54 -5.56
CA ASP A 122 -13.74 3.58 -4.63
C ASP A 122 -12.95 4.27 -3.49
N CYS A 123 -12.15 5.29 -3.81
CA CYS A 123 -11.31 5.99 -2.84
C CYS A 123 -12.01 7.16 -2.13
N MET A 124 -12.82 7.95 -2.84
CA MET A 124 -13.31 9.27 -2.40
C MET A 124 -14.84 9.43 -2.45
N GLY A 125 -15.57 8.41 -2.92
CA GLY A 125 -17.04 8.40 -2.95
C GLY A 125 -17.67 9.05 -4.19
N LEU A 126 -18.99 9.18 -4.19
CA LEU A 126 -19.79 9.47 -5.40
C LEU A 126 -19.53 10.85 -6.02
N ARG A 127 -19.45 11.91 -5.22
CA ARG A 127 -19.29 13.28 -5.75
C ARG A 127 -17.98 13.45 -6.54
N PRO A 128 -16.81 13.09 -5.99
CA PRO A 128 -15.55 13.13 -6.75
C PRO A 128 -15.56 12.26 -8.00
N ALA A 129 -16.19 11.09 -7.94
CA ALA A 129 -16.34 10.20 -9.09
C ALA A 129 -17.15 10.83 -10.24
N LEU A 130 -18.28 11.45 -9.91
CA LEU A 130 -19.12 12.14 -10.89
C LEU A 130 -18.39 13.35 -11.47
N THR A 131 -17.67 14.12 -10.65
CA THR A 131 -16.82 15.22 -11.13
C THR A 131 -15.72 14.72 -12.07
N ALA A 132 -15.05 13.61 -11.73
CA ALA A 132 -14.03 13.02 -12.59
C ALA A 132 -14.60 12.46 -13.91
N LEU A 133 -15.84 11.98 -13.89
CA LEU A 133 -16.54 11.54 -15.10
C LEU A 133 -16.94 12.76 -15.96
N GLU A 134 -17.51 13.80 -15.35
CA GLU A 134 -17.97 15.00 -16.04
C GLU A 134 -16.83 15.86 -16.61
N ASP A 135 -15.66 15.87 -15.96
CA ASP A 135 -14.47 16.62 -16.38
C ASP A 135 -13.65 15.87 -17.46
N VAL A 136 -14.31 15.65 -18.59
CA VAL A 136 -13.75 14.96 -19.76
C VAL A 136 -12.51 15.67 -20.31
N ASP A 137 -12.49 17.00 -20.28
CA ASP A 137 -11.36 17.76 -20.82
C ASP A 137 -10.12 17.61 -19.93
N LEU A 138 -10.30 17.55 -18.60
CA LEU A 138 -9.25 17.14 -17.67
C LEU A 138 -8.82 15.69 -17.90
N PHE A 139 -9.75 14.75 -18.16
CA PHE A 139 -9.37 13.38 -18.54
C PHE A 139 -8.59 13.32 -19.85
N MET A 140 -8.96 14.11 -20.86
CA MET A 140 -8.31 14.13 -22.18
C MET A 140 -6.95 14.81 -22.13
N SER A 141 -6.80 15.85 -21.31
CA SER A 141 -5.49 16.38 -20.98
C SER A 141 -4.70 15.29 -20.27
N GLN A 142 -5.21 14.74 -19.16
CA GLN A 142 -4.61 13.64 -18.38
C GLN A 142 -4.34 12.35 -19.19
N GLY A 143 -5.04 12.10 -20.30
CA GLY A 143 -4.91 10.90 -21.15
C GLY A 143 -3.77 11.01 -22.15
N ARG A 144 -3.60 12.19 -22.79
CA ARG A 144 -2.38 12.53 -23.53
C ARG A 144 -1.18 12.64 -22.58
N GLU A 145 -1.44 13.19 -21.41
CA GLU A 145 -0.55 13.29 -20.27
C GLU A 145 -0.32 11.94 -19.53
N ARG A 146 -1.07 10.86 -19.78
CA ARG A 146 -0.82 9.54 -19.14
C ARG A 146 0.18 8.70 -19.91
N ALA A 147 0.26 8.93 -21.23
CA ALA A 147 1.27 8.26 -22.06
C ALA A 147 2.69 8.80 -21.78
N GLU A 148 2.81 10.09 -21.40
CA GLU A 148 4.11 10.78 -21.23
C GLU A 148 4.27 11.53 -19.89
N GLY A 149 3.24 11.61 -19.05
CA GLY A 149 3.25 12.31 -17.78
C GLY A 149 3.51 11.44 -16.57
N CYS A 150 3.57 12.09 -15.43
CA CYS A 150 4.06 11.55 -14.19
C CYS A 150 2.91 11.52 -13.17
N LEU A 151 2.58 10.35 -12.63
CA LEU A 151 1.53 10.19 -11.63
C LEU A 151 2.12 10.45 -10.23
N LEU A 152 1.44 11.25 -9.41
CA LEU A 152 1.87 11.48 -8.04
C LEU A 152 1.92 10.18 -7.23
N GLU A 153 0.99 9.26 -7.47
CA GLU A 153 0.91 7.96 -6.80
C GLU A 153 2.17 7.12 -7.05
N ASP A 154 2.60 7.01 -8.32
CA ASP A 154 3.79 6.27 -8.72
C ASP A 154 5.08 6.82 -8.08
N GLU A 155 5.18 8.14 -7.94
CA GLU A 155 6.38 8.82 -7.48
C GLU A 155 6.32 9.26 -6.01
N SER A 156 5.20 9.02 -5.34
CA SER A 156 4.92 9.44 -3.96
C SER A 156 5.99 8.93 -3.00
N GLY A 157 6.44 7.69 -3.18
CA GLY A 157 7.51 7.10 -2.39
C GLY A 157 8.80 7.91 -2.51
N VAL A 158 9.25 8.18 -3.74
CA VAL A 158 10.50 8.94 -3.99
C VAL A 158 10.37 10.38 -3.50
N LEU A 159 9.24 11.03 -3.75
CA LEU A 159 9.00 12.42 -3.32
C LEU A 159 8.90 12.54 -1.80
N THR A 160 8.34 11.55 -1.10
CA THR A 160 8.26 11.55 0.37
C THR A 160 9.65 11.47 0.98
N HIS A 161 10.49 10.55 0.50
CA HIS A 161 11.88 10.46 0.94
C HIS A 161 12.66 11.72 0.59
N PHE A 162 12.39 12.33 -0.56
CA PHE A 162 12.98 13.61 -0.94
C PHE A 162 12.60 14.71 0.05
N VAL A 163 11.32 14.86 0.41
CA VAL A 163 10.84 15.84 1.39
C VAL A 163 11.45 15.59 2.77
N GLN A 164 11.50 14.34 3.22
CA GLN A 164 12.09 13.96 4.51
C GLN A 164 13.61 14.17 4.54
N GLY A 165 14.28 14.03 3.39
CA GLY A 165 15.71 14.29 3.24
C GLY A 165 16.06 15.78 3.14
N LEU A 166 15.08 16.67 2.92
CA LEU A 166 15.28 18.11 3.02
C LEU A 166 15.32 18.51 4.50
N SER A 167 16.25 19.40 4.87
CA SER A 167 16.41 19.81 6.27
C SER A 167 15.18 20.56 6.80
N GLY A 168 14.88 20.37 8.09
CA GLY A 168 13.78 21.08 8.76
C GLY A 168 12.70 20.17 9.35
N ARG A 169 11.49 20.71 9.52
CA ARG A 169 10.28 19.95 9.83
C ARG A 169 9.97 18.98 8.68
N GLY A 170 9.70 17.72 9.02
CA GLY A 170 9.18 16.75 8.04
C GLY A 170 7.79 17.16 7.58
N LEU A 171 7.65 17.45 6.28
CA LEU A 171 6.36 17.80 5.67
C LEU A 171 5.70 16.54 5.10
N LYS A 172 4.37 16.44 5.23
CA LYS A 172 3.56 15.39 4.61
C LYS A 172 3.34 15.70 3.13
N LEU A 173 3.00 14.69 2.33
CA LEU A 173 2.56 14.85 0.94
C LEU A 173 1.12 14.38 0.78
N ALA A 174 0.29 15.18 0.10
CA ALA A 174 -1.10 14.84 -0.18
C ALA A 174 -1.49 15.24 -1.62
N PRO A 175 -2.45 14.55 -2.24
CA PRO A 175 -3.04 15.00 -3.50
C PRO A 175 -3.85 16.28 -3.27
N GLY A 176 -3.72 17.24 -4.18
CA GLY A 176 -4.47 18.49 -4.20
C GLY A 176 -4.82 18.89 -5.62
N ARG A 177 -5.75 19.84 -5.75
CA ARG A 177 -6.12 20.39 -7.07
C ARG A 177 -4.98 21.20 -7.70
N PHE A 178 -4.20 21.89 -6.87
CA PHE A 178 -3.06 22.70 -7.25
C PHE A 178 -1.89 22.43 -6.30
N ALA A 179 -0.69 22.85 -6.67
CA ALA A 179 0.48 22.74 -5.81
C ALA A 179 0.44 23.85 -4.75
N TYR A 180 0.35 23.52 -3.45
CA TYR A 180 0.42 24.50 -2.35
C TYR A 180 0.89 23.84 -1.05
N THR A 181 1.16 24.61 0.00
CA THR A 181 1.51 24.11 1.34
C THR A 181 0.68 24.81 2.41
N ASP A 182 0.29 24.07 3.44
CA ASP A 182 -0.30 24.60 4.68
C ASP A 182 0.74 24.70 5.82
N SER A 183 2.04 24.57 5.50
CA SER A 183 3.20 24.49 6.40
C SER A 183 3.39 23.18 7.17
N GLU A 184 2.49 22.20 7.03
CA GLU A 184 2.62 20.84 7.56
C GLU A 184 2.57 19.78 6.45
N THR A 185 1.75 20.03 5.42
CA THR A 185 1.50 19.19 4.27
C THR A 185 1.76 19.99 2.99
N ILE A 186 2.44 19.35 2.04
CA ILE A 186 2.56 19.82 0.66
C ILE A 186 1.51 19.09 -0.17
N PHE A 187 0.61 19.86 -0.78
CA PHE A 187 -0.41 19.36 -1.68
C PHE A 187 0.08 19.47 -3.12
N LEU A 188 -0.08 18.42 -3.91
CA LEU A 188 0.38 18.37 -5.31
C LEU A 188 -0.72 17.85 -6.24
N PRO A 189 -0.77 18.29 -7.51
CA PRO A 189 -1.64 17.71 -8.52
C PRO A 189 -1.44 16.20 -8.65
N THR A 190 -2.52 15.45 -8.85
CA THR A 190 -2.47 13.98 -8.99
C THR A 190 -1.72 13.51 -10.24
N VAL A 191 -1.64 14.36 -11.27
CA VAL A 191 -0.91 14.13 -12.52
C VAL A 191 -0.10 15.38 -12.85
N MET A 192 1.17 15.20 -13.21
CA MET A 192 2.06 16.25 -13.73
C MET A 192 2.46 15.91 -15.15
N ALA A 193 2.10 16.76 -16.10
CA ALA A 193 2.28 16.43 -17.50
C ALA A 193 2.33 17.63 -18.43
N HIS A 194 2.93 18.71 -17.93
CA HIS A 194 3.16 19.93 -18.71
C HIS A 194 4.26 19.78 -19.76
N LEU A 195 5.06 18.70 -19.71
CA LEU A 195 6.17 18.43 -20.62
C LEU A 195 6.02 17.07 -21.31
N ASN A 196 6.61 16.90 -22.49
CA ASN A 196 6.50 15.69 -23.31
C ASN A 196 7.39 14.52 -22.82
N GLU A 197 7.97 14.62 -21.62
CA GLU A 197 8.87 13.59 -21.06
C GLU A 197 8.55 13.35 -19.58
N ARG A 198 8.23 12.09 -19.23
CA ARG A 198 7.92 11.67 -17.85
C ARG A 198 9.00 12.11 -16.86
N ARG A 199 10.28 11.99 -17.23
CA ARG A 199 11.41 12.41 -16.39
C ARG A 199 11.39 13.90 -16.08
N LYS A 200 11.06 14.76 -17.05
CA LYS A 200 10.98 16.20 -16.84
C LYS A 200 9.76 16.58 -16.01
N ASN A 201 8.65 15.87 -16.19
CA ASN A 201 7.47 16.02 -15.33
C ASN A 201 7.74 15.60 -13.88
N PHE A 202 8.53 14.55 -13.65
CA PHE A 202 9.01 14.19 -12.31
C PHE A 202 9.93 15.28 -11.72
N GLN A 203 10.84 15.84 -12.52
CA GLN A 203 11.66 16.98 -12.09
C GLN A 203 10.80 18.19 -11.71
N LEU A 204 9.69 18.40 -12.41
CA LEU A 204 8.74 19.45 -12.09
C LEU A 204 8.01 19.21 -10.76
N TYR A 205 7.68 17.95 -10.41
CA TYR A 205 7.22 17.62 -9.06
C TYR A 205 8.27 17.97 -8.00
N LYS A 206 9.53 17.56 -8.21
CA LYS A 206 10.63 17.89 -7.28
C LYS A 206 10.81 19.40 -7.11
N ALA A 207 10.71 20.17 -8.20
CA ALA A 207 10.82 21.62 -8.16
C ALA A 207 9.66 22.28 -7.39
N ASN A 208 8.41 21.83 -7.62
CA ASN A 208 7.25 22.28 -6.84
C ASN A 208 7.43 22.00 -5.35
N VAL A 209 7.78 20.75 -5.01
CA VAL A 209 8.03 20.32 -3.64
C VAL A 209 9.11 21.17 -2.98
N ALA A 210 10.23 21.39 -3.66
CA ALA A 210 11.32 22.18 -3.13
C ALA A 210 10.94 23.64 -2.91
N HIS A 211 10.21 24.26 -3.84
CA HIS A 211 9.77 25.64 -3.70
C HIS A 211 8.75 25.79 -2.55
N LEU A 212 7.81 24.84 -2.41
CA LEU A 212 6.82 24.83 -1.32
C LEU A 212 7.47 24.54 0.04
N TRP A 213 8.43 23.61 0.10
CA TRP A 213 9.26 23.39 1.29
C TRP A 213 10.04 24.65 1.66
N ALA A 214 10.63 25.34 0.68
CA ALA A 214 11.38 26.58 0.89
C ALA A 214 10.49 27.68 1.50
N GLN A 215 9.20 27.75 1.12
CA GLN A 215 8.27 28.70 1.71
C GLN A 215 8.16 28.53 3.23
N ALA A 216 7.95 27.29 3.69
CA ALA A 216 7.90 26.96 5.12
C ALA A 216 9.27 27.13 5.79
N ARG A 217 10.33 26.61 5.18
CA ARG A 217 11.69 26.60 5.72
C ARG A 217 12.25 27.99 5.96
N PHE A 218 12.10 28.88 4.98
CA PHE A 218 12.69 30.22 5.01
C PHE A 218 11.72 31.30 5.49
N GLY A 219 10.67 30.90 6.23
CA GLY A 219 9.86 31.79 7.04
C GLY A 219 8.90 32.70 6.28
N THR A 220 8.43 32.29 5.10
CA THR A 220 7.48 33.07 4.26
C THR A 220 6.21 33.45 5.01
N PHE A 221 5.75 32.58 5.93
CA PHE A 221 4.48 32.74 6.64
C PHE A 221 4.60 33.40 8.03
N ARG A 222 5.83 33.65 8.53
CA ARG A 222 6.07 34.29 9.85
C ARG A 222 5.31 35.61 10.09
N PRO A 223 5.10 36.47 9.08
CA PRO A 223 4.41 37.74 9.28
C PRO A 223 2.90 37.64 9.50
N GLY A 224 2.28 36.46 9.36
CA GLY A 224 0.81 36.33 9.38
C GLY A 224 0.18 36.88 8.10
N LEU A 225 0.39 36.18 6.99
CA LEU A 225 0.14 36.70 5.65
C LEU A 225 -1.35 37.06 5.39
N SER A 226 -2.31 36.30 5.92
CA SER A 226 -3.74 36.60 5.71
C SER A 226 -4.13 37.98 6.24
N ARG A 227 -3.61 38.35 7.41
CA ARG A 227 -3.84 39.65 8.01
C ARG A 227 -3.15 40.75 7.21
N LEU A 228 -1.86 40.56 6.91
CA LEU A 228 -1.04 41.55 6.20
C LEU A 228 -1.62 41.91 4.84
N ILE A 229 -2.11 40.93 4.08
CA ILE A 229 -2.66 41.14 2.73
C ILE A 229 -4.03 41.84 2.78
N THR A 230 -4.83 41.60 3.81
CA THR A 230 -6.15 42.23 3.97
C THR A 230 -6.06 43.73 4.25
N GLU A 231 -4.92 44.22 4.72
CA GLU A 231 -4.68 45.66 4.95
C GLU A 231 -4.49 46.47 3.65
N TYR A 232 -4.32 45.79 2.49
CA TYR A 232 -4.17 46.44 1.19
C TYR A 232 -5.52 46.61 0.45
N PRO A 233 -5.68 47.68 -0.36
CA PRO A 233 -6.93 47.93 -1.11
C PRO A 233 -7.31 46.81 -2.10
N ASP A 234 -6.31 46.12 -2.68
CA ASP A 234 -6.50 44.94 -3.54
C ASP A 234 -5.71 43.75 -2.96
N PRO A 235 -6.36 42.92 -2.14
CA PRO A 235 -5.75 41.75 -1.51
C PRO A 235 -5.18 40.74 -2.51
N ASN A 236 -5.87 40.50 -3.63
CA ASN A 236 -5.41 39.52 -4.62
C ASN A 236 -4.15 39.99 -5.32
N ARG A 237 -4.10 41.28 -5.67
CA ARG A 237 -2.91 41.90 -6.25
C ARG A 237 -1.74 41.93 -5.27
N ALA A 238 -1.99 42.28 -4.01
CA ALA A 238 -0.97 42.28 -2.97
C ALA A 238 -0.40 40.88 -2.74
N LEU A 239 -1.25 39.84 -2.71
CA LEU A 239 -0.80 38.45 -2.55
C LEU A 239 0.05 38.00 -3.75
N ALA A 240 -0.38 38.30 -4.97
CA ALA A 240 0.39 37.98 -6.18
C ALA A 240 1.73 38.71 -6.22
N ALA A 241 1.77 39.98 -5.83
CA ALA A 241 2.99 40.77 -5.78
C ALA A 241 3.95 40.26 -4.69
N PHE A 242 3.42 39.92 -3.51
CA PHE A 242 4.20 39.31 -2.43
C PHE A 242 4.78 37.96 -2.86
N HIS A 243 3.98 37.10 -3.50
CA HIS A 243 4.47 35.82 -3.99
C HIS A 243 5.60 35.99 -5.01
N ALA A 244 5.48 36.97 -5.93
CA ALA A 244 6.53 37.25 -6.91
C ALA A 244 7.85 37.70 -6.25
N LEU A 245 7.79 38.45 -5.14
CA LEU A 245 8.98 38.81 -4.36
C LEU A 245 9.58 37.58 -3.67
N GLU A 246 8.72 36.74 -3.07
CA GLU A 246 9.14 35.53 -2.39
C GLU A 246 9.81 34.53 -3.33
N VAL A 247 9.32 34.37 -4.57
CA VAL A 247 10.01 33.54 -5.57
C VAL A 247 11.46 33.99 -5.77
N VAL A 248 11.73 35.29 -5.84
CA VAL A 248 13.11 35.80 -5.98
C VAL A 248 13.95 35.47 -4.76
N ARG A 249 13.41 35.68 -3.55
CA ARG A 249 14.10 35.41 -2.29
C ARG A 249 14.39 33.92 -2.12
N LEU A 250 13.39 33.07 -2.36
CA LEU A 250 13.49 31.62 -2.21
C LEU A 250 14.40 31.01 -3.28
N ASP A 251 14.34 31.47 -4.53
CA ASP A 251 15.27 31.03 -5.59
C ASP A 251 16.72 31.38 -5.22
N ALA A 252 16.98 32.57 -4.68
CA ALA A 252 18.32 32.95 -4.23
C ALA A 252 18.83 32.06 -3.07
N ARG A 253 17.94 31.71 -2.12
CA ARG A 253 18.25 30.78 -1.01
C ARG A 253 18.54 29.38 -1.55
N MET A 254 17.70 28.85 -2.44
CA MET A 254 17.89 27.53 -3.05
C MET A 254 19.14 27.46 -3.92
N ALA A 255 19.48 28.53 -4.64
CA ALA A 255 20.70 28.60 -5.44
C ALA A 255 21.97 28.38 -4.61
N ARG A 256 21.95 28.85 -3.36
CA ARG A 256 23.06 28.74 -2.42
C ARG A 256 23.04 27.41 -1.64
N ASP A 257 21.89 27.06 -1.08
CA ASP A 257 21.77 25.94 -0.14
C ASP A 257 21.58 24.60 -0.87
N LEU A 258 21.01 24.61 -2.08
CA LEU A 258 20.72 23.42 -2.92
C LEU A 258 21.13 23.65 -4.39
N PRO A 259 22.42 23.92 -4.69
CA PRO A 259 22.86 24.38 -6.02
C PRO A 259 22.59 23.38 -7.14
N GLY A 260 22.62 22.08 -6.85
CA GLY A 260 22.29 21.03 -7.83
C GLY A 260 20.82 21.08 -8.26
N LEU A 261 19.92 21.19 -7.27
CA LEU A 261 18.48 21.29 -7.51
C LEU A 261 18.12 22.59 -8.20
N TYR A 262 18.74 23.71 -7.80
CA TYR A 262 18.52 24.99 -8.46
C TYR A 262 18.89 24.96 -9.95
N ARG A 263 19.96 24.26 -10.33
CA ARG A 263 20.30 24.06 -11.75
C ARG A 263 19.21 23.29 -12.49
N GLU A 264 18.62 22.27 -11.88
CA GLU A 264 17.47 21.54 -12.46
C GLU A 264 16.26 22.48 -12.65
N MET A 265 15.97 23.32 -11.66
CA MET A 265 14.90 24.32 -11.73
C MET A 265 15.13 25.31 -12.89
N GLN A 266 16.35 25.80 -13.08
CA GLN A 266 16.67 26.67 -14.23
C GLN A 266 16.55 25.95 -15.58
N MET A 267 16.79 24.63 -15.64
CA MET A 267 16.54 23.85 -16.87
C MET A 267 15.03 23.74 -17.17
N LEU A 268 14.20 23.58 -16.14
CA LEU A 268 12.74 23.56 -16.30
C LEU A 268 12.22 24.90 -16.83
N ARG A 269 12.68 26.04 -16.28
CA ARG A 269 12.28 27.37 -16.79
C ARG A 269 12.57 27.55 -18.28
N ARG A 270 13.71 27.03 -18.74
CA ARG A 270 14.07 27.02 -20.17
C ARG A 270 13.18 26.09 -20.99
N ALA A 271 12.77 24.96 -20.44
CA ALA A 271 11.85 24.03 -21.11
C ALA A 271 10.43 24.60 -21.28
N PHE A 272 10.05 25.58 -20.46
CA PHE A 272 8.78 26.32 -20.54
C PHE A 272 8.89 27.66 -21.30
N ASP A 273 10.05 27.94 -21.91
CA ASP A 273 10.33 29.20 -22.61
C ASP A 273 10.01 30.46 -21.78
N GLU A 274 10.30 30.42 -20.48
CA GLU A 274 9.99 31.53 -19.57
C GLU A 274 10.79 32.79 -19.92
N PRO A 275 10.14 33.96 -20.07
CA PRO A 275 10.83 35.20 -20.36
C PRO A 275 11.64 35.70 -19.15
N PRO A 276 12.80 36.34 -19.35
CA PRO A 276 13.54 36.94 -18.25
C PRO A 276 12.75 38.08 -17.61
N SER A 277 12.90 38.24 -16.29
CA SER A 277 12.28 39.34 -15.54
C SER A 277 12.77 40.69 -16.08
N ARG A 278 11.89 41.70 -16.08
CA ARG A 278 12.22 43.05 -16.56
C ARG A 278 13.37 43.66 -15.74
N PRO A 279 14.26 44.49 -16.33
CA PRO A 279 15.38 45.09 -15.61
C PRO A 279 14.95 45.88 -14.36
N GLU A 280 13.83 46.61 -14.46
CA GLU A 280 13.24 47.37 -13.34
C GLU A 280 12.91 46.46 -12.14
N TRP A 281 12.35 45.27 -12.41
CA TRP A 281 12.06 44.27 -11.38
C TRP A 281 13.35 43.75 -10.75
N GLN A 282 14.34 43.39 -11.57
CA GLN A 282 15.63 42.86 -11.10
C GLN A 282 16.38 43.86 -10.19
N THR A 283 16.41 45.14 -10.56
CA THR A 283 17.03 46.18 -9.75
C THR A 283 16.31 46.36 -8.42
N LEU A 284 14.97 46.33 -8.43
CA LEU A 284 14.18 46.52 -7.22
C LEU A 284 14.32 45.32 -6.25
N THR A 285 14.39 44.10 -6.77
CA THR A 285 14.48 42.86 -5.96
C THR A 285 15.91 42.44 -5.61
N GLN A 286 16.94 43.20 -6.02
CA GLN A 286 18.33 42.89 -5.70
C GLN A 286 18.58 42.66 -4.19
N PRO A 287 17.99 43.44 -3.26
CA PRO A 287 18.16 43.19 -1.82
C PRO A 287 17.69 41.79 -1.37
N LEU A 288 16.71 41.18 -2.05
CA LEU A 288 16.19 39.85 -1.72
C LEU A 288 17.15 38.71 -2.07
N THR A 289 18.18 39.00 -2.87
CA THR A 289 19.21 38.03 -3.26
C THR A 289 20.38 37.95 -2.27
N LEU A 290 20.40 38.84 -1.27
CA LEU A 290 21.46 38.87 -0.26
C LEU A 290 21.37 37.67 0.68
N PRO A 291 22.50 37.16 1.21
CA PRO A 291 22.51 35.93 2.01
C PRO A 291 21.70 35.99 3.31
N ASP A 292 21.49 37.18 3.86
CA ASP A 292 20.78 37.49 5.09
C ASP A 292 19.33 37.92 4.86
N ALA A 293 18.88 38.07 3.60
CA ALA A 293 17.54 38.52 3.27
C ALA A 293 16.44 37.61 3.85
N THR A 294 15.53 38.19 4.61
CA THR A 294 14.38 37.55 5.25
C THR A 294 13.08 37.94 4.55
N VAL A 295 11.96 37.36 5.00
CA VAL A 295 10.63 37.75 4.53
C VAL A 295 10.31 39.23 4.80
N TRP A 296 10.96 39.85 5.79
CA TRP A 296 10.72 41.25 6.15
C TRP A 296 11.20 42.22 5.07
N GLU A 297 12.28 41.89 4.36
CA GLU A 297 12.71 42.63 3.16
C GLU A 297 11.67 42.53 2.03
N SER A 298 11.04 41.36 1.84
CA SER A 298 9.95 41.19 0.88
C SER A 298 8.74 42.07 1.24
N ILE A 299 8.39 42.13 2.53
CA ILE A 299 7.33 43.03 3.02
C ILE A 299 7.68 44.49 2.79
N ALA A 300 8.92 44.89 3.09
CA ALA A 300 9.36 46.27 2.90
C ALA A 300 9.32 46.71 1.42
N LEU A 301 9.50 45.78 0.49
CA LEU A 301 9.41 46.03 -0.95
C LEU A 301 7.98 45.96 -1.50
N LEU A 302 7.05 45.29 -0.82
CA LEU A 302 5.69 45.06 -1.30
C LEU A 302 4.98 46.34 -1.77
N PRO A 303 4.95 47.46 -1.01
CA PRO A 303 4.28 48.68 -1.45
C PRO A 303 4.86 49.28 -2.74
N ARG A 304 6.15 49.01 -3.02
CA ARG A 304 6.87 49.57 -4.18
C ARG A 304 6.60 48.80 -5.48
N VAL A 305 6.04 47.59 -5.39
CA VAL A 305 5.80 46.72 -6.55
C VAL A 305 4.34 46.57 -6.95
N LEU A 306 3.38 47.04 -6.13
CA LEU A 306 1.95 46.90 -6.41
C LEU A 306 1.55 47.51 -7.76
N ASP A 307 2.11 48.68 -8.06
CA ASP A 307 1.85 49.45 -9.29
C ASP A 307 2.71 49.00 -10.48
N LEU A 308 3.66 48.09 -10.28
CA LEU A 308 4.53 47.58 -11.34
C LEU A 308 3.93 46.34 -12.03
N PRO A 309 4.16 46.14 -13.33
CA PRO A 309 3.78 44.90 -14.00
C PRO A 309 4.54 43.71 -13.39
N LEU A 310 3.80 42.77 -12.80
CA LEU A 310 4.38 41.60 -12.14
C LEU A 310 5.00 40.63 -13.16
N PRO A 311 6.06 39.90 -12.79
CA PRO A 311 6.62 38.86 -13.64
C PRO A 311 5.62 37.71 -13.84
N THR A 312 5.76 36.99 -14.96
CA THR A 312 5.02 35.75 -15.18
C THR A 312 5.41 34.72 -14.12
N PRO A 313 4.45 33.99 -13.52
CA PRO A 313 4.76 32.92 -12.58
C PRO A 313 5.70 31.87 -13.19
N THR A 314 6.61 31.33 -12.38
CA THR A 314 7.51 30.27 -12.84
C THR A 314 6.78 28.93 -12.90
N CYS A 315 7.24 28.01 -13.74
CA CYS A 315 6.59 26.71 -13.96
C CYS A 315 6.44 25.82 -12.70
N TYR A 316 7.31 26.02 -11.70
CA TYR A 316 7.29 25.30 -10.42
C TYR A 316 6.70 26.13 -9.27
N GLN A 317 6.19 27.33 -9.56
CA GLN A 317 5.55 28.17 -8.57
C GLN A 317 4.17 27.60 -8.25
N GLY A 318 3.99 27.14 -7.01
CA GLY A 318 2.68 26.75 -6.50
C GLY A 318 1.76 27.94 -6.25
N GLN A 319 0.72 27.74 -5.45
CA GLN A 319 -0.17 28.77 -4.93
C GLN A 319 0.16 29.06 -3.47
N LEU A 320 -0.03 30.31 -3.05
CA LEU A 320 -0.01 30.67 -1.62
C LEU A 320 -1.44 30.60 -1.11
N GLU A 321 -1.64 29.83 -0.04
CA GLU A 321 -2.93 29.67 0.64
C GLU A 321 -2.80 30.14 2.11
N PRO A 322 -2.79 31.46 2.37
CA PRO A 322 -2.55 32.00 3.71
C PRO A 322 -3.54 31.49 4.77
N ALA A 323 -4.81 31.35 4.41
CA ALA A 323 -5.85 30.90 5.33
C ALA A 323 -5.68 29.43 5.77
N ALA A 324 -5.19 28.56 4.87
CA ALA A 324 -4.89 27.17 5.20
C ALA A 324 -3.72 27.08 6.18
N VAL A 325 -2.68 27.89 5.97
CA VAL A 325 -1.52 27.97 6.86
C VAL A 325 -1.93 28.49 8.24
N ASP A 326 -2.74 29.55 8.32
CA ASP A 326 -3.21 30.11 9.60
C ASP A 326 -3.99 29.06 10.41
N ALA A 327 -4.88 28.31 9.76
CA ALA A 327 -5.68 27.27 10.41
C ALA A 327 -4.82 26.14 11.00
N VAL A 328 -3.72 25.78 10.33
CA VAL A 328 -2.76 24.78 10.82
C VAL A 328 -1.92 25.36 11.95
N LEU A 329 -1.39 26.58 11.81
CA LEU A 329 -0.59 27.26 12.83
C LEU A 329 -1.36 27.44 14.14
N GLU A 330 -2.64 27.83 14.06
CA GLU A 330 -3.51 28.03 15.22
C GLU A 330 -3.65 26.76 16.08
N ARG A 331 -3.62 25.58 15.45
CA ARG A 331 -3.69 24.27 16.13
C ARG A 331 -2.31 23.77 16.57
N ARG A 332 -1.31 23.91 15.70
CA ARG A 332 0.03 23.35 15.89
C ARG A 332 0.85 24.09 16.94
N ILE A 333 0.82 25.42 16.95
CA ILE A 333 1.64 26.25 17.86
C ILE A 333 1.35 25.91 19.33
N PRO A 334 0.09 25.90 19.82
CA PRO A 334 -0.21 25.52 21.20
C PRO A 334 0.19 24.08 21.53
N ARG A 335 -0.02 23.15 20.59
CA ARG A 335 0.33 21.73 20.74
C ARG A 335 1.82 21.54 20.90
N GLU A 336 2.63 22.10 20.00
CA GLU A 336 4.08 21.99 20.04
C GLU A 336 4.68 22.70 21.25
N LYS A 337 4.10 23.84 21.67
CA LYS A 337 4.48 24.51 22.92
C LYS A 337 4.29 23.58 24.12
N ALA A 338 3.15 22.92 24.22
CA ALA A 338 2.87 21.99 25.32
C ALA A 338 3.82 20.78 25.30
N LEU A 339 4.00 20.15 24.13
CA LEU A 339 4.90 19.01 23.97
C LEU A 339 6.35 19.37 24.28
N PHE A 340 6.82 20.54 23.85
CA PHE A 340 8.19 20.99 24.08
C PHE A 340 8.45 21.26 25.57
N ARG A 341 7.55 21.97 26.26
CA ARG A 341 7.64 22.21 27.71
C ARG A 341 7.61 20.90 28.51
N TYR A 342 6.83 19.92 28.07
CA TYR A 342 6.79 18.59 28.67
C TYR A 342 8.09 17.81 28.42
N ALA A 343 8.64 17.85 27.20
CA ALA A 343 9.89 17.17 26.88
C ALA A 343 11.10 17.77 27.66
N LEU A 344 11.11 19.09 27.88
CA LEU A 344 12.10 19.75 28.75
C LEU A 344 11.99 19.28 30.21
N LYS A 345 10.78 18.99 30.71
CA LYS A 345 10.57 18.43 32.04
C LYS A 345 11.15 17.01 32.15
N GLU A 346 10.91 16.14 31.16
CA GLU A 346 11.50 14.80 31.13
C GLU A 346 13.03 14.86 31.11
N LEU A 347 13.60 15.73 30.27
CA LEU A 347 15.03 15.97 30.19
C LEU A 347 15.62 16.44 31.52
N ALA A 348 14.95 17.36 32.21
CA ALA A 348 15.38 17.85 33.52
C ALA A 348 15.38 16.74 34.60
N GLU A 349 14.37 15.88 34.61
CA GLU A 349 14.25 14.75 35.54
C GLU A 349 15.26 13.63 35.25
N GLU A 350 15.55 13.35 33.98
CA GLU A 350 16.56 12.36 33.59
C GLU A 350 17.96 12.79 34.04
N ILE A 351 18.32 14.06 33.82
CA ILE A 351 19.59 14.63 34.28
C ILE A 351 19.68 14.63 35.82
N LYS A 352 18.54 14.81 36.51
CA LYS A 352 18.47 14.70 37.98
C LYS A 352 18.74 13.28 38.47
N ARG A 353 18.21 12.26 37.79
CA ARG A 353 18.44 10.84 38.14
C ARG A 353 19.89 10.39 37.95
N GLY A 354 20.66 11.08 37.10
CA GLY A 354 22.07 10.78 36.84
C GLY A 354 23.10 11.44 37.78
N ARG A 355 22.69 12.30 38.73
CA ARG A 355 23.62 12.94 39.70
C ARG A 355 23.32 12.45 41.13
N GLU A 356 24.34 11.97 41.84
CA GLU A 356 24.24 11.48 43.23
C GLU A 356 24.25 12.59 44.30
N GLU A 357 24.30 13.87 43.93
CA GLU A 357 24.38 14.97 44.90
C GLU A 357 22.99 15.49 45.35
N PRO A 358 22.77 15.72 46.66
CA PRO A 358 21.53 16.28 47.17
C PRO A 358 21.52 17.81 46.97
N GLU A 359 20.60 18.32 46.14
CA GLU A 359 20.31 19.76 46.03
C GLU A 359 19.02 20.16 46.75
N GLU A 360 19.02 21.41 47.24
CA GLU A 360 17.95 22.06 47.99
C GLU A 360 16.59 22.02 47.28
N ALA A 361 15.55 21.66 48.03
CA ALA A 361 14.18 21.62 47.55
C ALA A 361 13.69 23.04 47.24
N GLY A 362 13.71 23.43 45.96
CA GLY A 362 13.07 24.66 45.49
C GLY A 362 13.69 25.38 44.30
N SER A 363 14.87 24.98 43.81
CA SER A 363 15.47 25.64 42.64
C SER A 363 14.75 25.24 41.35
N ILE A 364 14.09 26.20 40.70
CA ILE A 364 13.56 26.07 39.34
C ILE A 364 14.77 26.11 38.40
N ARG A 365 15.13 24.98 37.80
CA ARG A 365 16.20 24.94 36.79
C ARG A 365 15.78 25.77 35.57
N SER A 366 16.62 26.71 35.15
CA SER A 366 16.36 27.56 34.00
C SER A 366 17.02 26.97 32.75
N PHE A 367 16.21 26.70 31.73
CA PHE A 367 16.72 26.41 30.40
C PHE A 367 16.95 27.72 29.66
N GLU A 368 18.09 27.84 28.98
CA GLU A 368 18.39 28.95 28.08
C GLU A 368 18.70 28.40 26.68
N ALA A 369 18.36 29.14 25.64
CA ALA A 369 18.69 28.79 24.27
C ALA A 369 19.74 29.76 23.71
N ARG A 370 20.93 29.24 23.35
CA ARG A 370 21.98 30.04 22.73
C ARG A 370 22.12 29.68 21.25
N LYS A 371 22.17 30.70 20.41
CA LYS A 371 22.54 30.57 19.00
C LYS A 371 24.07 30.45 18.92
N ALA A 372 24.59 29.26 18.61
CA ALA A 372 25.98 29.02 18.26
C ALA A 372 26.15 29.08 16.74
N LEU A 373 27.30 29.59 16.27
CA LEU A 373 27.63 29.57 14.86
C LEU A 373 28.36 28.26 14.54
N ASP A 374 27.85 27.47 13.60
CA ASP A 374 28.50 26.26 13.11
C ASP A 374 28.69 26.33 11.59
N GLU A 375 29.92 26.61 11.16
CA GLU A 375 30.29 26.74 9.75
C GLU A 375 30.19 25.42 8.96
N SER A 376 30.04 24.28 9.64
CA SER A 376 29.88 22.97 9.01
C SER A 376 28.42 22.63 8.66
N LEU A 377 27.47 23.34 9.26
CA LEU A 377 26.04 23.23 8.94
C LEU A 377 25.67 24.23 7.83
N PRO A 378 24.79 23.87 6.87
CA PRO A 378 24.37 24.77 5.79
C PRO A 378 23.82 26.13 6.27
N GLU A 379 23.31 26.18 7.51
CA GLU A 379 22.66 27.35 8.09
C GLU A 379 23.59 28.23 8.94
N GLY A 380 24.81 27.78 9.23
CA GLY A 380 25.71 28.52 10.11
C GLY A 380 25.20 28.67 11.55
N LEU A 381 24.08 28.05 11.94
CA LEU A 381 23.36 28.32 13.19
C LEU A 381 22.92 26.99 13.85
N GLN A 382 23.52 26.69 14.99
CA GLN A 382 23.10 25.60 15.88
C GLN A 382 22.49 26.22 17.14
N VAL A 383 21.26 25.83 17.50
CA VAL A 383 20.66 26.27 18.77
C VAL A 383 21.03 25.26 19.84
N GLU A 384 21.85 25.69 20.80
CA GLU A 384 22.23 24.90 21.97
C GLU A 384 21.28 25.20 23.13
N ILE A 385 20.78 24.15 23.78
CA ILE A 385 20.04 24.27 25.04
C ILE A 385 21.04 24.18 26.19
N LEU A 386 21.06 25.22 27.01
CA LEU A 386 21.82 25.31 28.25
C LEU A 386 20.90 25.02 29.42
N LEU A 387 21.37 24.21 30.36
CA LEU A 387 20.74 23.99 31.66
C LEU A 387 21.72 24.47 32.73
N ASP A 388 21.38 25.52 33.47
CA ASP A 388 22.25 26.14 34.48
C ASP A 388 23.67 26.43 33.91
N ASP A 389 23.73 27.13 32.77
CA ASP A 389 24.94 27.47 32.01
C ASP A 389 25.75 26.30 31.41
N LYS A 390 25.22 25.06 31.43
CA LYS A 390 25.88 23.88 30.85
C LYS A 390 25.14 23.37 29.60
N PRO A 391 25.84 23.11 28.48
CA PRO A 391 25.20 22.59 27.27
C PRO A 391 24.71 21.16 27.51
N VAL A 392 23.48 20.89 27.09
CA VAL A 392 22.84 19.58 27.16
C VAL A 392 22.56 19.10 25.74
N ALA A 393 22.88 17.84 25.44
CA ALA A 393 22.49 17.22 24.18
C ALA A 393 21.00 16.83 24.24
N PRO A 394 20.12 17.49 23.48
CA PRO A 394 18.69 17.17 23.50
C PRO A 394 18.41 15.81 22.82
N PRO A 395 17.49 14.99 23.35
CA PRO A 395 16.98 13.81 22.66
C PRO A 395 16.33 14.17 21.31
N ASP A 396 16.24 13.21 20.38
CA ASP A 396 15.70 13.42 19.02
C ASP A 396 14.30 14.05 19.00
N THR A 397 13.46 13.70 19.98
CA THR A 397 12.12 14.30 20.15
C THR A 397 12.20 15.81 20.42
N VAL A 398 13.12 16.24 21.27
CA VAL A 398 13.35 17.66 21.59
C VAL A 398 13.93 18.37 20.37
N THR A 399 14.94 17.79 19.71
CA THR A 399 15.56 18.34 18.50
C THR A 399 14.56 18.59 17.37
N ARG A 400 13.63 17.66 17.16
CA ARG A 400 12.55 17.80 16.16
C ARG A 400 11.57 18.93 16.50
N LEU A 401 11.15 19.02 17.76
CA LEU A 401 10.28 20.11 18.22
C LEU A 401 10.99 21.47 18.14
N MET A 402 12.28 21.55 18.51
CA MET A 402 13.09 22.77 18.34
C MET A 402 13.12 23.21 16.88
N THR A 403 13.42 22.29 15.97
CA THR A 403 13.48 22.57 14.52
C THR A 403 12.16 23.15 14.03
N SER A 404 11.05 22.56 14.46
CA SER A 404 9.70 23.03 14.15
C SER A 404 9.44 24.45 14.67
N ILE A 405 9.72 24.71 15.95
CA ILE A 405 9.51 26.02 16.60
C ILE A 405 10.39 27.09 15.95
N ILE A 406 11.65 26.78 15.66
CA ILE A 406 12.59 27.71 15.01
C ILE A 406 12.12 28.09 13.60
N GLN A 407 11.47 27.18 12.86
CA GLN A 407 10.89 27.54 11.56
C GLN A 407 9.78 28.57 11.70
N ASP A 408 8.88 28.38 12.66
CA ASP A 408 7.71 29.25 12.87
C ASP A 408 8.11 30.63 13.43
N PHE A 409 9.12 30.71 14.31
CA PHE A 409 9.47 31.96 15.01
C PHE A 409 10.85 32.55 14.69
N GLY A 410 11.75 31.80 14.02
CA GLY A 410 13.15 32.21 13.80
C GLY A 410 14.06 32.04 15.02
N GLY A 411 13.56 31.40 16.08
CA GLY A 411 14.22 31.12 17.35
C GLY A 411 13.26 30.41 18.29
N ILE A 412 13.73 30.06 19.50
CA ILE A 412 12.87 29.49 20.54
C ILE A 412 12.45 30.65 21.46
N PRO A 413 11.15 30.97 21.61
CA PRO A 413 10.71 32.02 22.52
C PRO A 413 10.92 31.62 24.00
N ASP A 414 11.22 32.58 24.88
CA ASP A 414 11.54 32.32 26.29
C ASP A 414 10.42 31.55 27.04
N GLU A 415 9.17 31.81 26.68
CA GLU A 415 8.00 31.11 27.24
C GLU A 415 7.95 29.59 26.92
N TYR A 416 8.71 29.12 25.92
CA TYR A 416 8.85 27.70 25.59
C TYR A 416 9.92 27.01 26.46
N LEU A 417 10.89 27.78 26.99
CA LEU A 417 12.01 27.26 27.77
C LEU A 417 11.64 26.99 29.25
N THR A 418 10.41 27.28 29.65
CA THR A 418 9.94 27.00 31.01
C THR A 418 9.35 25.59 31.08
N PRO A 419 9.93 24.64 31.84
CA PRO A 419 9.41 23.28 31.92
C PRO A 419 7.96 23.21 32.39
N ALA A 420 7.28 22.13 32.02
CA ALA A 420 5.93 21.85 32.50
C ALA A 420 5.88 21.67 34.03
N GLY A 421 4.93 22.32 34.71
CA GLY A 421 4.82 22.30 36.17
C GLY A 421 4.45 20.93 36.78
N PRO A 422 4.58 20.74 38.10
CA PRO A 422 4.06 19.57 38.79
C PRO A 422 2.52 19.59 38.74
N GLY A 423 1.92 18.73 37.91
CA GLY A 423 0.47 18.64 37.71
C GLY A 423 -0.03 19.01 36.31
N GLU A 424 0.84 19.51 35.40
CA GLU A 424 0.48 19.63 33.98
C GLU A 424 0.34 18.23 33.34
N TYR A 425 -0.76 18.04 32.60
CA TYR A 425 -1.16 16.77 31.99
C TYR A 425 -0.18 16.35 30.88
N ASP A 426 0.04 15.05 30.67
CA ASP A 426 0.85 14.55 29.55
C ASP A 426 0.07 14.72 28.23
N PRO A 427 0.46 15.63 27.33
CA PRO A 427 -0.26 15.87 26.08
C PRO A 427 -0.26 14.63 25.17
N ARG A 428 0.72 13.73 25.31
CA ARG A 428 0.84 12.49 24.52
C ARG A 428 -0.28 11.49 24.80
N ALA A 429 -0.93 11.58 25.97
CA ALA A 429 -2.03 10.69 26.34
C ALA A 429 -3.35 11.00 25.60
N PHE A 430 -3.43 12.15 24.92
CA PHE A 430 -4.56 12.54 24.07
C PHE A 430 -4.20 12.58 22.57
N ASP A 431 -2.99 12.16 22.19
CA ASP A 431 -2.46 12.23 20.83
C ASP A 431 -2.94 11.06 19.95
N HIS A 432 -4.22 10.73 20.09
CA HIS A 432 -4.97 9.95 19.12
C HIS A 432 -6.11 10.83 18.63
N ASP A 433 -5.78 11.71 17.68
CA ASP A 433 -6.80 12.29 16.83
C ASP A 433 -7.33 11.16 15.91
N PRO A 434 -8.59 10.72 16.05
CA PRO A 434 -9.18 9.70 15.19
C PRO A 434 -9.22 10.14 13.71
N ASP A 435 -9.12 11.45 13.45
CA ASP A 435 -9.09 12.04 12.11
C ASP A 435 -7.67 12.15 11.52
N ASP A 436 -6.60 12.02 12.32
CA ASP A 436 -5.21 11.84 11.82
C ASP A 436 -5.01 10.47 11.14
N VAL A 437 -5.98 9.56 11.28
CA VAL A 437 -6.06 8.28 10.56
C VAL A 437 -6.46 8.48 9.07
N TRP A 438 -6.88 9.70 8.67
CA TRP A 438 -7.50 9.96 7.37
C TRP A 438 -6.88 11.10 6.53
N SER A 439 -5.85 11.82 7.00
CA SER A 439 -5.31 12.99 6.27
C SER A 439 -3.89 12.84 5.69
N GLY A 440 -3.23 11.70 5.89
CA GLY A 440 -1.89 11.43 5.36
C GLY A 440 -1.74 9.99 4.88
N THR A 441 -0.92 9.80 3.84
CA THR A 441 -0.53 8.51 3.28
C THR A 441 -0.16 7.52 4.39
N TYR A 442 -0.86 6.38 4.41
CA TYR A 442 -0.70 5.30 5.39
C TYR A 442 0.74 4.81 5.49
N HIS A 443 1.50 5.38 6.41
CA HIS A 443 2.72 4.81 6.94
C HIS A 443 2.58 4.71 8.46
N GLU A 444 1.67 3.86 8.92
CA GLU A 444 2.01 3.06 10.09
C GLU A 444 3.13 2.11 9.62
N GLU A 445 4.24 2.02 10.36
CA GLU A 445 5.25 0.99 10.12
C GLU A 445 4.55 -0.38 10.04
N GLY A 446 4.57 -1.01 8.85
CA GLY A 446 3.96 -2.33 8.62
C GLY A 446 2.64 -2.39 7.84
N ALA A 447 2.10 -1.27 7.32
CA ALA A 447 0.92 -1.27 6.45
C ALA A 447 1.26 -1.33 4.94
N PHE A 448 0.65 -2.28 4.23
CA PHE A 448 0.84 -2.55 2.80
C PHE A 448 -0.49 -2.43 2.05
N LEU A 449 -0.49 -1.81 0.88
CA LEU A 449 -1.66 -1.68 0.02
C LEU A 449 -1.67 -2.75 -1.07
N TYR A 450 -2.84 -3.37 -1.28
CA TYR A 450 -3.05 -4.39 -2.31
C TYR A 450 -4.31 -4.13 -3.12
N ASP A 451 -4.21 -4.50 -4.39
CA ASP A 451 -5.33 -4.52 -5.31
C ASP A 451 -6.27 -5.69 -4.99
N GLU A 452 -7.56 -5.46 -5.22
CA GLU A 452 -8.59 -6.49 -5.11
C GLU A 452 -9.27 -6.71 -6.46
N TRP A 453 -9.47 -7.97 -6.83
CA TRP A 453 -10.17 -8.30 -8.06
C TRP A 453 -11.68 -8.22 -7.88
N ASP A 454 -12.32 -7.35 -8.67
CA ASP A 454 -13.77 -7.30 -8.75
C ASP A 454 -14.25 -8.12 -9.96
N TYR A 455 -14.82 -9.30 -9.71
CA TYR A 455 -15.29 -10.19 -10.78
C TYR A 455 -16.44 -9.61 -11.60
N ARG A 456 -17.25 -8.71 -11.02
CA ARG A 456 -18.39 -8.09 -11.71
C ARG A 456 -17.89 -7.05 -12.70
N ARG A 457 -16.89 -6.26 -12.31
CA ARG A 457 -16.24 -5.27 -13.18
C ARG A 457 -15.23 -5.90 -14.14
N ARG A 458 -14.68 -7.07 -13.81
CA ARG A 458 -13.53 -7.71 -14.47
C ARG A 458 -12.27 -6.82 -14.46
N HIS A 459 -12.11 -6.02 -13.41
CA HIS A 459 -10.97 -5.15 -13.20
C HIS A 459 -10.59 -5.12 -11.72
N TYR A 460 -9.36 -4.69 -11.44
CA TYR A 460 -8.88 -4.50 -10.10
C TYR A 460 -9.39 -3.18 -9.51
N ARG A 461 -9.80 -3.23 -8.24
CA ARG A 461 -9.89 -2.07 -7.36
C ARG A 461 -8.50 -1.80 -6.83
N ARG A 462 -7.91 -0.68 -7.24
CA ARG A 462 -6.52 -0.34 -6.91
C ARG A 462 -6.36 0.08 -5.46
N ASN A 463 -5.28 -0.36 -4.82
CA ASN A 463 -4.93 0.03 -3.45
C ASN A 463 -6.11 -0.08 -2.47
N TRP A 464 -6.97 -1.08 -2.71
CA TRP A 464 -8.27 -1.19 -2.07
C TRP A 464 -8.17 -1.82 -0.69
N CYS A 465 -7.23 -2.75 -0.54
CA CYS A 465 -7.02 -3.52 0.67
C CYS A 465 -5.76 -3.08 1.41
N VAL A 466 -5.86 -2.90 2.73
CA VAL A 466 -4.76 -2.57 3.64
C VAL A 466 -4.41 -3.83 4.43
N VAL A 467 -3.21 -4.33 4.24
CA VAL A 467 -2.64 -5.46 4.96
C VAL A 467 -1.63 -4.96 5.99
N ARG A 468 -1.79 -5.32 7.26
CA ARG A 468 -0.85 -4.98 8.33
C ARG A 468 -0.08 -6.22 8.75
N GLU A 469 1.23 -6.14 8.73
CA GLU A 469 2.08 -7.22 9.24
C GLU A 469 2.45 -6.96 10.70
N THR A 470 2.08 -7.87 11.59
CA THR A 470 2.39 -7.77 13.02
C THR A 470 3.04 -9.06 13.52
N MET A 471 3.80 -9.00 14.62
CA MET A 471 4.35 -10.22 15.23
C MET A 471 3.27 -10.95 16.03
N GLY A 472 3.17 -12.28 15.87
CA GLY A 472 2.25 -13.09 16.66
C GLY A 472 2.61 -13.07 18.16
N ALA A 473 1.59 -12.96 19.02
CA ALA A 473 1.79 -12.92 20.46
C ALA A 473 2.26 -14.30 20.99
N PRO A 474 3.42 -14.38 21.68
CA PRO A 474 3.89 -15.65 22.22
C PRO A 474 3.09 -16.05 23.46
N VAL A 475 2.64 -17.31 23.50
CA VAL A 475 2.04 -17.94 24.69
C VAL A 475 2.91 -19.11 25.12
N HIS A 476 3.55 -18.99 26.28
CA HIS A 476 4.41 -20.03 26.82
C HIS A 476 3.58 -21.02 27.66
N ASP A 477 3.01 -22.02 26.98
CA ASP A 477 2.23 -23.12 27.58
C ASP A 477 2.84 -24.50 27.27
N ASP A 478 2.17 -25.56 27.76
CA ASP A 478 2.55 -26.96 27.49
C ASP A 478 1.92 -27.52 26.22
N PHE A 479 1.30 -26.69 25.35
CA PHE A 479 0.54 -27.18 24.20
C PHE A 479 1.42 -27.97 23.22
N VAL A 480 2.58 -27.41 22.84
CA VAL A 480 3.50 -28.07 21.91
C VAL A 480 4.04 -29.39 22.48
N PRO A 481 4.60 -29.45 23.70
CA PRO A 481 5.01 -30.72 24.31
C PRO A 481 3.90 -31.78 24.35
N ARG A 482 2.68 -31.41 24.78
CA ARG A 482 1.54 -32.33 24.83
C ARG A 482 1.14 -32.85 23.46
N THR A 483 1.18 -32.00 22.44
CA THR A 483 0.90 -32.38 21.05
C THR A 483 1.92 -33.43 20.57
N LEU A 484 3.21 -33.20 20.81
CA LEU A 484 4.26 -34.15 20.41
C LEU A 484 4.12 -35.49 21.13
N GLU A 485 3.75 -35.50 22.41
CA GLU A 485 3.45 -36.73 23.15
C GLU A 485 2.22 -37.45 22.59
N LYS A 486 1.12 -36.73 22.35
CA LYS A 486 -0.13 -37.26 21.78
C LYS A 486 0.10 -37.95 20.43
N TYR A 487 0.96 -37.39 19.58
CA TYR A 487 1.23 -37.89 18.23
C TYR A 487 2.59 -38.57 18.06
N ALA A 488 3.29 -38.93 19.14
CA ALA A 488 4.63 -39.52 19.09
C ALA A 488 4.74 -40.74 18.14
N ARG A 489 3.70 -41.59 18.10
CA ARG A 489 3.64 -42.75 17.17
C ARG A 489 3.55 -42.33 15.70
N HIS A 490 2.80 -41.26 15.41
CA HIS A 490 2.67 -40.72 14.06
C HIS A 490 3.99 -40.09 13.62
N LEU A 491 4.67 -39.35 14.51
CA LEU A 491 5.98 -38.75 14.26
C LEU A 491 7.05 -39.76 13.82
N ILE A 492 7.03 -40.99 14.35
CA ILE A 492 7.93 -42.07 13.89
C ILE A 492 7.64 -42.45 12.43
N GLY A 493 6.37 -42.57 12.04
CA GLY A 493 5.97 -42.88 10.66
C GLY A 493 6.25 -41.73 9.69
N ILE A 494 6.02 -40.50 10.15
CA ILE A 494 6.32 -39.25 9.43
C ILE A 494 7.82 -39.20 9.15
N ARG A 495 8.64 -39.34 10.19
CA ARG A 495 10.10 -39.36 10.07
C ARG A 495 10.58 -40.37 9.04
N LYS A 496 10.09 -41.62 9.08
CA LYS A 496 10.46 -42.63 8.06
C LYS A 496 10.06 -42.25 6.63
N THR A 497 8.88 -41.63 6.47
CA THR A 497 8.35 -41.25 5.16
C THR A 497 9.09 -40.05 4.57
N PHE A 498 9.39 -39.07 5.42
CA PHE A 498 10.13 -37.88 5.05
C PHE A 498 11.64 -38.16 4.89
N GLU A 499 12.23 -39.06 5.68
CA GLU A 499 13.59 -39.58 5.46
C GLU A 499 13.70 -40.27 4.10
N ALA A 500 12.71 -41.09 3.70
CA ALA A 500 12.66 -41.71 2.37
C ALA A 500 12.50 -40.69 1.23
N LEU A 501 12.05 -39.47 1.53
CA LEU A 501 11.98 -38.38 0.56
C LEU A 501 13.26 -37.53 0.54
N ARG A 502 14.13 -37.60 1.56
CA ARG A 502 15.23 -36.64 1.76
C ARG A 502 16.35 -36.79 0.72
N ASP A 503 16.57 -37.99 0.20
CA ASP A 503 17.61 -38.27 -0.80
C ASP A 503 17.15 -39.35 -1.78
N VAL A 504 16.95 -38.99 -3.05
CA VAL A 504 16.95 -39.98 -4.13
C VAL A 504 18.25 -39.81 -4.90
N GLU A 505 19.35 -40.32 -4.34
CA GLU A 505 20.58 -40.48 -5.13
C GLU A 505 20.27 -41.42 -6.30
N ARG A 506 20.15 -40.87 -7.50
CA ARG A 506 19.90 -41.68 -8.69
C ARG A 506 21.23 -41.93 -9.39
N ARG A 507 21.69 -43.18 -9.32
CA ARG A 507 22.82 -43.63 -10.13
C ARG A 507 22.35 -43.77 -11.58
N LEU A 508 22.71 -42.79 -12.42
CA LEU A 508 22.46 -42.85 -13.85
C LEU A 508 23.45 -43.84 -14.47
N LYS A 509 22.89 -44.88 -15.11
CA LYS A 509 23.63 -45.93 -15.83
C LYS A 509 23.87 -45.52 -17.29
N ARG A 510 24.80 -46.20 -17.97
CA ARG A 510 25.13 -45.99 -19.40
C ARG A 510 25.40 -44.51 -19.75
N GLN A 511 26.32 -43.87 -19.04
CA GLN A 511 26.75 -42.50 -19.30
C GLN A 511 28.12 -42.49 -20.01
N PRO A 512 28.40 -41.51 -20.89
CA PRO A 512 29.69 -41.41 -21.59
C PRO A 512 30.87 -41.06 -20.67
N PHE A 513 30.58 -40.51 -19.49
CA PHE A 513 31.56 -40.18 -18.44
C PHE A 513 30.88 -40.27 -17.07
N GLY A 514 31.63 -40.54 -15.99
CA GLY A 514 31.07 -40.62 -14.64
C GLY A 514 32.03 -41.19 -13.59
N ASP A 515 31.53 -41.26 -12.35
CA ASP A 515 32.30 -41.57 -11.13
C ASP A 515 32.67 -43.05 -10.95
N GLY A 516 32.04 -43.94 -11.74
CA GLY A 516 32.29 -45.37 -11.69
C GLY A 516 31.98 -46.07 -13.01
N LEU A 517 32.40 -47.32 -13.14
CA LEU A 517 32.12 -48.14 -14.31
C LEU A 517 30.72 -48.79 -14.19
N ASP A 518 29.94 -48.75 -15.26
CA ASP A 518 28.71 -49.53 -15.39
C ASP A 518 29.08 -50.92 -15.93
N ILE A 519 29.07 -51.91 -15.05
CA ILE A 519 29.49 -53.29 -15.40
C ILE A 519 28.59 -53.88 -16.48
N ASP A 520 27.29 -53.58 -16.46
CA ASP A 520 26.35 -54.13 -17.44
C ASP A 520 26.65 -53.57 -18.84
N ALA A 521 26.84 -52.25 -18.93
CA ALA A 521 27.22 -51.57 -20.17
C ALA A 521 28.61 -51.99 -20.68
N PHE A 522 29.55 -52.23 -19.76
CA PHE A 522 30.88 -52.71 -20.08
C PHE A 522 30.87 -54.14 -20.63
N VAL A 523 30.08 -55.03 -20.04
CA VAL A 523 29.93 -56.42 -20.52
C VAL A 523 29.32 -56.44 -21.92
N GLU A 524 28.29 -55.62 -22.17
CA GLU A 524 27.69 -55.45 -23.50
C GLU A 524 28.72 -54.91 -24.51
N ALA A 525 29.39 -53.81 -24.20
CA ALA A 525 30.38 -53.21 -25.09
C ALA A 525 31.58 -54.14 -25.35
N TRP A 526 32.02 -54.91 -24.34
CA TRP A 526 33.08 -55.90 -24.49
C TRP A 526 32.64 -57.05 -25.40
N SER A 527 31.38 -57.48 -25.30
CA SER A 527 30.80 -58.48 -26.22
C SER A 527 30.73 -57.94 -27.65
N ASP A 528 30.28 -56.70 -27.85
CA ASP A 528 30.18 -56.06 -29.16
C ASP A 528 31.56 -55.89 -29.81
N ALA A 529 32.57 -55.48 -29.04
CA ALA A 529 33.96 -55.39 -29.50
C ALA A 529 34.50 -56.72 -30.03
N HIS A 530 34.23 -57.82 -29.33
CA HIS A 530 34.65 -59.17 -29.73
C HIS A 530 33.89 -59.71 -30.94
N ARG A 531 32.77 -59.07 -31.30
CA ARG A 531 31.97 -59.39 -32.49
C ARG A 531 32.27 -58.46 -33.67
N GLY A 532 33.19 -57.51 -33.51
CA GLY A 532 33.53 -56.52 -34.54
C GLY A 532 32.47 -55.42 -34.72
N ILE A 533 31.60 -55.23 -33.74
CA ILE A 533 30.59 -54.17 -33.70
C ILE A 533 31.20 -52.95 -32.99
N GLU A 534 30.86 -51.74 -33.44
CA GLU A 534 31.35 -50.50 -32.85
C GLU A 534 30.89 -50.37 -31.39
N MET A 535 31.84 -50.14 -30.49
CA MET A 535 31.57 -50.04 -29.05
C MET A 535 30.85 -48.73 -28.72
N THR A 536 29.88 -48.80 -27.81
CA THR A 536 29.29 -47.59 -27.20
C THR A 536 30.28 -46.93 -26.24
N ASP A 537 30.29 -45.59 -26.24
CA ASP A 537 31.09 -44.77 -25.32
C ASP A 537 30.46 -44.65 -23.92
N ARG A 538 29.22 -45.13 -23.78
CA ARG A 538 28.38 -45.01 -22.57
C ARG A 538 28.66 -46.07 -21.50
N LEU A 539 29.90 -46.14 -21.01
CA LEU A 539 30.37 -47.20 -20.11
C LEU A 539 30.35 -46.84 -18.62
N PHE A 540 29.97 -45.62 -18.27
CA PHE A 540 30.12 -45.10 -16.91
C PHE A 540 28.78 -44.95 -16.20
N THR A 541 28.84 -44.90 -14.88
CA THR A 541 27.74 -44.47 -14.02
C THR A 541 28.05 -43.11 -13.43
N HIS A 542 27.06 -42.23 -13.41
CA HIS A 542 27.16 -40.90 -12.79
C HIS A 542 26.22 -40.83 -11.59
N LEU A 543 26.71 -40.36 -10.44
CA LEU A 543 25.86 -40.14 -9.27
C LEU A 543 25.13 -38.81 -9.45
N HIS A 544 23.84 -38.85 -9.80
CA HIS A 544 23.04 -37.63 -9.88
C HIS A 544 22.43 -37.34 -8.51
N LYS A 545 22.95 -36.30 -7.85
CA LYS A 545 22.35 -35.71 -6.65
C LYS A 545 21.49 -34.54 -7.12
N GLU A 546 20.17 -34.68 -7.06
CA GLU A 546 19.30 -33.52 -7.13
C GLU A 546 19.30 -32.87 -5.74
N GLU A 547 19.97 -31.72 -5.63
CA GLU A 547 19.80 -30.87 -4.45
C GLU A 547 18.37 -30.32 -4.45
N ARG A 548 17.60 -30.72 -3.43
CA ARG A 548 16.27 -30.17 -3.21
C ARG A 548 16.40 -28.74 -2.73
N ASP A 549 15.85 -27.84 -3.52
CA ASP A 549 15.80 -26.42 -3.21
C ASP A 549 14.35 -25.93 -3.24
N MET A 550 13.70 -26.02 -2.07
CA MET A 550 12.31 -25.66 -1.88
C MET A 550 12.14 -24.62 -0.76
N ALA A 551 11.22 -23.68 -0.98
CA ALA A 551 10.73 -22.76 0.04
C ALA A 551 9.22 -22.93 0.23
N VAL A 552 8.83 -23.14 1.48
CA VAL A 552 7.45 -23.50 1.85
C VAL A 552 6.90 -22.44 2.79
N MET A 553 5.76 -21.85 2.45
CA MET A 553 5.09 -20.87 3.30
C MET A 553 3.75 -21.42 3.74
N PHE A 554 3.54 -21.51 5.06
CA PHE A 554 2.24 -21.82 5.64
C PHE A 554 1.47 -20.53 5.90
N MET A 555 0.26 -20.48 5.36
CA MET A 555 -0.74 -19.45 5.60
C MET A 555 -1.85 -20.09 6.44
N VAL A 556 -1.90 -19.73 7.72
CA VAL A 556 -2.83 -20.31 8.70
C VAL A 556 -3.99 -19.34 8.93
N ASP A 557 -5.20 -19.83 8.75
CA ASP A 557 -6.41 -19.06 9.01
C ASP A 557 -6.61 -18.87 10.51
N MET A 558 -6.77 -17.62 10.92
CA MET A 558 -7.08 -17.27 12.28
C MET A 558 -8.51 -16.74 12.43
N SER A 559 -9.37 -16.82 11.43
CA SER A 559 -10.73 -16.27 11.48
C SER A 559 -11.70 -17.01 12.43
N GLY A 560 -12.82 -16.34 12.74
CA GLY A 560 -13.70 -16.62 13.87
C GLY A 560 -14.54 -17.90 13.76
N SER A 561 -14.60 -18.63 14.88
CA SER A 561 -15.48 -19.78 15.15
C SER A 561 -15.19 -21.09 14.39
N THR A 562 -13.93 -21.39 14.09
CA THR A 562 -13.51 -22.79 13.87
C THR A 562 -13.66 -23.55 15.20
N LYS A 563 -14.87 -24.08 15.43
CA LYS A 563 -15.36 -24.88 16.58
C LYS A 563 -14.17 -25.39 17.38
N GLY A 564 -13.92 -24.95 18.63
CA GLY A 564 -12.61 -25.04 19.32
C GLY A 564 -11.68 -26.26 19.08
N TRP A 565 -12.23 -27.43 18.75
CA TRP A 565 -11.49 -28.58 18.24
C TRP A 565 -10.77 -28.39 16.89
N VAL A 566 -11.28 -27.57 15.96
CA VAL A 566 -10.69 -27.30 14.64
C VAL A 566 -9.47 -26.41 14.77
N ASN A 567 -9.55 -25.31 15.54
CA ASN A 567 -8.39 -24.48 15.81
C ASN A 567 -7.29 -25.28 16.54
N GLU A 568 -7.68 -26.10 17.52
CA GLU A 568 -6.75 -27.03 18.17
C GLU A 568 -6.12 -27.99 17.14
N ALA A 569 -6.93 -28.56 16.24
CA ALA A 569 -6.45 -29.44 15.18
C ALA A 569 -5.50 -28.75 14.18
N GLU A 570 -5.74 -27.50 13.81
CA GLU A 570 -4.87 -26.71 12.93
C GLU A 570 -3.52 -26.42 13.60
N ARG A 571 -3.55 -26.00 14.87
CA ARG A 571 -2.33 -25.80 15.67
C ARG A 571 -1.56 -27.09 15.87
N GLU A 572 -2.24 -28.19 16.17
CA GLU A 572 -1.62 -29.52 16.29
C GLU A 572 -0.98 -29.94 14.95
N SER A 573 -1.70 -29.72 13.84
CA SER A 573 -1.22 -30.00 12.49
C SER A 573 0.02 -29.18 12.14
N LEU A 574 0.02 -27.89 12.46
CA LEU A 574 1.14 -26.99 12.22
C LEU A 574 2.39 -27.43 13.00
N VAL A 575 2.24 -27.85 14.25
CA VAL A 575 3.34 -28.41 15.05
C VAL A 575 3.91 -29.67 14.38
N LEU A 576 3.05 -30.61 13.95
CA LEU A 576 3.50 -31.83 13.30
C LEU A 576 4.21 -31.57 11.97
N LEU A 577 3.73 -30.60 11.20
CA LEU A 577 4.34 -30.20 9.93
C LEU A 577 5.67 -29.49 10.12
N ALA A 578 5.76 -28.58 11.10
CA ALA A 578 7.02 -27.91 11.43
C ALA A 578 8.08 -28.95 11.82
N GLU A 579 7.75 -29.90 12.71
CA GLU A 579 8.69 -30.97 13.09
C GLU A 579 9.08 -31.86 11.89
N ALA A 580 8.16 -32.12 10.96
CA ALA A 580 8.46 -32.89 9.74
C ALA A 580 9.42 -32.14 8.81
N LEU A 581 9.28 -30.81 8.68
CA LEU A 581 10.12 -29.99 7.81
C LEU A 581 11.50 -29.72 8.40
N GLU A 582 11.60 -29.58 9.71
CA GLU A 582 12.90 -29.52 10.41
C GLU A 582 13.72 -30.81 10.17
N LEU A 583 13.07 -31.97 10.09
CA LEU A 583 13.75 -33.24 9.76
C LEU A 583 14.24 -33.30 8.30
N LEU A 584 13.50 -32.67 7.38
CA LEU A 584 13.87 -32.58 5.97
C LEU A 584 15.02 -31.58 5.72
N GLY A 585 15.06 -30.50 6.49
CA GLY A 585 15.98 -29.38 6.27
C GLY A 585 15.50 -28.38 5.21
N ASP A 586 14.21 -28.43 4.83
CA ASP A 586 13.62 -27.49 3.88
C ASP A 586 13.37 -26.12 4.52
N ARG A 587 13.47 -25.05 3.72
CA ARG A 587 13.23 -23.68 4.19
C ARG A 587 11.73 -23.44 4.30
N TYR A 588 11.26 -23.04 5.48
CA TYR A 588 9.84 -22.72 5.66
C TYR A 588 9.56 -21.50 6.52
N ALA A 589 8.42 -20.87 6.26
CA ALA A 589 7.88 -19.76 7.03
C ALA A 589 6.42 -20.03 7.42
N ILE A 590 5.97 -19.42 8.50
CA ILE A 590 4.61 -19.57 9.03
C ILE A 590 4.04 -18.17 9.27
N TYR A 591 2.90 -17.91 8.64
CA TYR A 591 2.12 -16.69 8.81
C TYR A 591 0.68 -17.04 9.14
N GLY A 592 0.12 -16.37 10.15
CA GLY A 592 -1.31 -16.34 10.41
C GLY A 592 -1.97 -15.21 9.64
N PHE A 593 -3.27 -15.32 9.33
CA PHE A 593 -4.02 -14.21 8.76
C PHE A 593 -5.41 -14.11 9.34
N THR A 594 -5.91 -12.88 9.45
CA THR A 594 -7.30 -12.56 9.79
C THR A 594 -7.73 -11.34 8.97
N GLY A 595 -9.01 -11.20 8.72
CA GLY A 595 -9.62 -10.04 8.08
C GLY A 595 -10.81 -9.54 8.88
N MET A 596 -11.09 -8.25 8.80
CA MET A 596 -12.33 -7.67 9.30
C MET A 596 -12.98 -6.74 8.28
N SER A 597 -12.18 -6.14 7.41
CA SER A 597 -12.66 -5.34 6.27
C SER A 597 -11.50 -5.12 5.30
N ARG A 598 -11.78 -4.50 4.15
CA ARG A 598 -10.73 -4.01 3.23
C ARG A 598 -9.66 -3.15 3.93
N LYS A 599 -9.99 -2.46 5.03
CA LYS A 599 -9.04 -1.58 5.75
C LYS A 599 -8.31 -2.28 6.91
N ARG A 600 -8.69 -3.50 7.25
CA ARG A 600 -8.15 -4.29 8.37
C ARG A 600 -8.00 -5.74 7.93
N CYS A 601 -6.94 -6.00 7.18
CA CYS A 601 -6.43 -7.34 6.94
C CYS A 601 -5.13 -7.47 7.72
N ASP A 602 -5.06 -8.36 8.70
CA ASP A 602 -3.86 -8.52 9.53
C ASP A 602 -3.18 -9.83 9.20
N VAL A 603 -1.86 -9.76 9.01
CA VAL A 603 -0.98 -10.90 8.79
C VAL A 603 -0.05 -11.00 9.99
N PHE A 604 -0.10 -12.13 10.68
CA PHE A 604 0.70 -12.39 11.87
C PHE A 604 1.93 -13.20 11.52
N ARG A 605 3.10 -12.64 11.74
CA ARG A 605 4.38 -13.32 11.59
C ARG A 605 4.61 -14.27 12.76
N ILE A 606 4.54 -15.58 12.48
CA ILE A 606 4.80 -16.64 13.47
C ILE A 606 6.24 -17.14 13.36
N LYS A 607 6.72 -17.39 12.12
CA LYS A 607 8.09 -17.82 11.82
C LYS A 607 8.53 -17.29 10.45
N GLU A 608 9.70 -16.68 10.36
CA GLU A 608 10.32 -16.35 9.06
C GLU A 608 11.17 -17.49 8.50
N PHE A 609 11.52 -17.41 7.21
CA PHE A 609 12.36 -18.42 6.55
C PHE A 609 13.70 -18.64 7.26
N GLN A 610 14.36 -17.55 7.68
CA GLN A 610 15.68 -17.60 8.33
C GLN A 610 15.59 -17.78 9.85
N GLU A 611 14.39 -17.72 10.43
CA GLU A 611 14.21 -17.85 11.87
C GLU A 611 14.27 -19.34 12.26
N PRO A 612 15.12 -19.74 13.23
CA PRO A 612 15.18 -21.12 13.68
C PRO A 612 13.92 -21.50 14.47
N TYR A 613 13.49 -22.77 14.37
CA TYR A 613 12.33 -23.28 15.11
C TYR A 613 12.65 -23.50 16.59
N ASN A 614 12.70 -22.40 17.33
CA ASN A 614 13.06 -22.35 18.74
C ASN A 614 11.82 -22.31 19.66
N ARG A 615 12.06 -22.14 20.96
CA ARG A 615 10.99 -22.07 21.97
C ARG A 615 10.03 -20.90 21.74
N ASP A 616 10.50 -19.79 21.18
CA ASP A 616 9.69 -18.59 20.95
C ASP A 616 8.75 -18.79 19.77
N VAL A 617 9.22 -19.37 18.67
CA VAL A 617 8.34 -19.76 17.55
C VAL A 617 7.28 -20.77 18.01
N LYS A 618 7.67 -21.76 18.81
CA LYS A 618 6.73 -22.72 19.42
C LYS A 618 5.68 -22.01 20.28
N ALA A 619 6.08 -21.01 21.05
CA ALA A 619 5.16 -20.19 21.85
C ALA A 619 4.24 -19.31 20.99
N ARG A 620 4.70 -18.78 19.85
CA ARG A 620 3.85 -18.05 18.90
C ARG A 620 2.83 -18.97 18.22
N ILE A 621 3.20 -20.21 17.89
CA ILE A 621 2.24 -21.23 17.42
C ILE A 621 1.17 -21.51 18.50
N SER A 622 1.58 -21.62 19.77
CA SER A 622 0.63 -21.76 20.89
C SER A 622 -0.26 -20.52 21.06
N GLY A 623 0.23 -19.34 20.71
CA GLY A 623 -0.49 -18.08 20.81
C GLY A 623 -1.45 -17.78 19.66
N ILE A 624 -1.56 -18.68 18.67
CA ILE A 624 -2.56 -18.56 17.61
C ILE A 624 -3.95 -18.64 18.26
N ALA A 625 -4.66 -17.51 18.21
CA ALA A 625 -6.00 -17.33 18.74
C ALA A 625 -6.97 -16.94 17.62
N PRO A 626 -8.25 -17.33 17.72
CA PRO A 626 -9.26 -16.94 16.74
C PRO A 626 -9.51 -15.42 16.78
N GLY A 627 -9.37 -14.78 15.62
CA GLY A 627 -9.79 -13.44 15.26
C GLY A 627 -11.17 -13.43 14.59
N ASP A 628 -11.38 -12.52 13.64
CA ASP A 628 -12.71 -12.14 13.16
C ASP A 628 -13.15 -12.90 11.88
N TYR A 629 -12.75 -12.45 10.70
CA TYR A 629 -13.19 -12.94 9.38
C TYR A 629 -11.99 -13.27 8.45
N THR A 630 -12.26 -13.61 7.19
CA THR A 630 -11.36 -14.31 6.25
C THR A 630 -11.27 -13.61 4.88
N ARG A 631 -10.54 -12.50 4.78
CA ARG A 631 -10.25 -11.85 3.47
C ARG A 631 -8.93 -12.39 2.87
N MET A 632 -8.98 -13.57 2.25
CA MET A 632 -7.79 -14.29 1.77
C MET A 632 -7.02 -13.62 0.64
N GLY A 633 -7.69 -12.95 -0.32
CA GLY A 633 -7.06 -12.42 -1.53
C GLY A 633 -5.86 -11.52 -1.24
N PRO A 634 -6.01 -10.44 -0.43
CA PRO A 634 -4.91 -9.58 -0.02
C PRO A 634 -3.78 -10.30 0.71
N ALA A 635 -4.11 -11.24 1.62
CA ALA A 635 -3.12 -12.01 2.36
C ALA A 635 -2.30 -12.92 1.43
N ILE A 636 -2.94 -13.60 0.46
CA ILE A 636 -2.24 -14.42 -0.55
C ILE A 636 -1.31 -13.54 -1.39
N ARG A 637 -1.75 -12.34 -1.81
CA ARG A 637 -0.90 -11.40 -2.57
C ARG A 637 0.31 -10.94 -1.76
N HIS A 638 0.10 -10.63 -0.48
CA HIS A 638 1.18 -10.24 0.44
C HIS A 638 2.21 -11.34 0.63
N LEU A 639 1.76 -12.54 0.98
CA LEU A 639 2.61 -13.72 1.19
C LEU A 639 3.29 -14.19 -0.11
N THR A 640 2.61 -14.06 -1.25
CA THR A 640 3.20 -14.26 -2.57
C THR A 640 4.37 -13.31 -2.81
N GLY A 641 4.23 -12.03 -2.44
CA GLY A 641 5.32 -11.05 -2.50
C GLY A 641 6.56 -11.50 -1.72
N LYS A 642 6.37 -11.91 -0.46
CA LYS A 642 7.47 -12.41 0.40
C LYS A 642 8.08 -13.71 -0.13
N LEU A 643 7.26 -14.65 -0.58
CA LEU A 643 7.74 -15.93 -1.13
C LEU A 643 8.52 -15.73 -2.44
N ARG A 644 8.24 -14.67 -3.20
CA ARG A 644 9.02 -14.31 -4.40
C ARG A 644 10.45 -13.90 -4.09
N GLU A 645 10.69 -13.28 -2.94
CA GLU A 645 12.03 -12.86 -2.49
C GLU A 645 12.95 -14.04 -2.19
N SER A 646 12.40 -15.23 -1.94
CA SER A 646 13.20 -16.45 -1.83
C SER A 646 13.84 -16.83 -3.17
N ASP A 647 15.09 -17.24 -3.14
CA ASP A 647 15.85 -17.76 -4.28
C ASP A 647 15.54 -19.25 -4.59
N ALA A 648 14.66 -19.90 -3.82
CA ALA A 648 14.34 -21.31 -4.00
C ALA A 648 13.79 -21.63 -5.39
N ARG A 649 14.30 -22.70 -6.00
CA ARG A 649 13.82 -23.22 -7.30
C ARG A 649 12.32 -23.55 -7.28
N THR A 650 11.84 -24.19 -6.21
CA THR A 650 10.41 -24.53 -6.06
C THR A 650 9.81 -23.78 -4.88
N LYS A 651 8.70 -23.07 -5.11
CA LYS A 651 8.02 -22.27 -4.09
C LYS A 651 6.62 -22.80 -3.87
N LEU A 652 6.28 -23.08 -2.61
CA LEU A 652 5.02 -23.69 -2.22
C LEU A 652 4.31 -22.81 -1.18
N LEU A 653 3.07 -22.41 -1.46
CA LEU A 653 2.18 -21.74 -0.52
C LEU A 653 1.14 -22.76 -0.05
N ILE A 654 1.15 -23.11 1.23
CA ILE A 654 0.19 -24.05 1.83
C ILE A 654 -0.78 -23.26 2.71
N THR A 655 -2.06 -23.30 2.37
CA THR A 655 -3.13 -22.68 3.17
C THR A 655 -3.75 -23.73 4.08
N LEU A 656 -3.71 -23.49 5.39
CA LEU A 656 -4.45 -24.22 6.42
C LEU A 656 -5.67 -23.38 6.78
N SER A 657 -6.85 -23.77 6.30
CA SER A 657 -8.10 -23.03 6.47
C SER A 657 -9.27 -23.97 6.22
N ASP A 658 -10.43 -23.69 6.82
CA ASP A 658 -11.71 -24.28 6.39
C ASP A 658 -12.05 -23.93 4.92
N GLY A 659 -11.37 -22.91 4.39
CA GLY A 659 -11.30 -22.54 2.99
C GLY A 659 -12.34 -21.52 2.57
N ARG A 660 -13.22 -21.04 3.46
CA ARG A 660 -14.32 -20.15 3.06
C ARG A 660 -13.90 -18.69 3.15
N PRO A 661 -13.80 -17.95 2.03
CA PRO A 661 -13.57 -16.51 2.09
C PRO A 661 -14.85 -15.83 2.59
N GLU A 662 -14.83 -15.35 3.83
CA GLU A 662 -15.90 -14.54 4.42
C GLU A 662 -15.33 -13.21 4.92
N ASP A 663 -16.09 -12.13 4.81
CA ASP A 663 -15.72 -10.85 5.39
C ASP A 663 -16.95 -10.23 6.07
N TYR A 664 -16.73 -9.23 6.91
CA TYR A 664 -17.77 -8.48 7.62
C TYR A 664 -18.77 -7.81 6.65
N HIS A 665 -18.28 -7.34 5.50
CA HIS A 665 -19.15 -6.78 4.45
C HIS A 665 -19.77 -7.89 3.62
N ARG A 666 -21.11 -7.92 3.58
CA ARG A 666 -21.90 -8.90 2.79
C ARG A 666 -21.53 -8.94 1.31
N ASP A 667 -21.01 -7.86 0.75
CA ASP A 667 -20.65 -7.77 -0.67
C ASP A 667 -19.45 -8.64 -1.04
N TYR A 668 -18.57 -8.97 -0.09
CA TYR A 668 -17.42 -9.84 -0.31
C TYR A 668 -17.77 -11.33 -0.09
N GLN A 669 -18.96 -11.64 0.44
CA GLN A 669 -19.40 -13.01 0.70
C GLN A 669 -19.77 -13.75 -0.60
N GLY A 670 -19.58 -15.08 -0.60
CA GLY A 670 -19.97 -15.95 -1.71
C GLY A 670 -19.06 -15.81 -2.93
N VAL A 671 -19.65 -15.60 -4.11
CA VAL A 671 -18.94 -15.63 -5.40
C VAL A 671 -17.82 -14.58 -5.48
N TYR A 672 -17.99 -13.43 -4.83
CA TYR A 672 -16.99 -12.36 -4.90
C TYR A 672 -15.66 -12.80 -4.26
N GLY A 673 -15.68 -13.19 -2.99
CA GLY A 673 -14.48 -13.64 -2.29
C GLY A 673 -13.84 -14.88 -2.93
N ILE A 674 -14.65 -15.79 -3.50
CA ILE A 674 -14.16 -16.96 -4.25
C ILE A 674 -13.38 -16.52 -5.50
N GLU A 675 -13.90 -15.58 -6.28
CA GLU A 675 -13.24 -15.13 -7.51
C GLU A 675 -12.01 -14.26 -7.25
N ASP A 676 -12.02 -13.41 -6.21
CA ASP A 676 -10.82 -12.66 -5.83
C ASP A 676 -9.69 -13.58 -5.34
N THR A 677 -10.04 -14.56 -4.48
CA THR A 677 -9.09 -15.58 -4.01
C THR A 677 -8.57 -16.42 -5.17
N ARG A 678 -9.44 -16.80 -6.12
CA ARG A 678 -9.01 -17.51 -7.33
C ARG A 678 -8.02 -16.69 -8.15
N GLN A 679 -8.25 -15.38 -8.30
CA GLN A 679 -7.31 -14.52 -9.02
C GLN A 679 -5.98 -14.36 -8.28
N SER A 680 -5.98 -14.18 -6.96
CA SER A 680 -4.71 -14.12 -6.21
C SER A 680 -3.90 -15.41 -6.31
N LEU A 681 -4.55 -16.58 -6.36
CA LEU A 681 -3.91 -17.87 -6.59
C LEU A 681 -3.36 -18.01 -8.02
N LEU A 682 -4.09 -17.52 -9.04
CA LEU A 682 -3.60 -17.48 -10.42
C LEU A 682 -2.40 -16.53 -10.58
N GLU A 683 -2.41 -15.40 -9.89
CA GLU A 683 -1.29 -14.47 -9.81
C GLU A 683 -0.07 -15.17 -9.20
N ALA A 684 -0.23 -15.87 -8.06
CA ALA A 684 0.84 -16.66 -7.45
C ALA A 684 1.41 -17.72 -8.41
N HIS A 685 0.54 -18.44 -9.12
CA HIS A 685 0.95 -19.43 -10.12
C HIS A 685 1.77 -18.81 -11.26
N ARG A 686 1.43 -17.60 -11.72
CA ARG A 686 2.22 -16.87 -12.74
C ARG A 686 3.63 -16.55 -12.27
N TYR A 687 3.85 -16.42 -10.97
CA TYR A 687 5.17 -16.23 -10.36
C TYR A 687 5.90 -17.55 -10.06
N GLY A 688 5.39 -18.69 -10.52
CA GLY A 688 5.99 -20.00 -10.25
C GLY A 688 5.76 -20.50 -8.82
N ILE A 689 4.82 -19.91 -8.08
CA ILE A 689 4.42 -20.37 -6.75
C ILE A 689 3.27 -21.36 -6.90
N HIS A 690 3.48 -22.57 -6.38
CA HIS A 690 2.43 -23.57 -6.31
C HIS A 690 1.62 -23.35 -5.04
N ALA A 691 0.33 -23.08 -5.16
CA ALA A 691 -0.57 -22.94 -4.02
C ALA A 691 -1.35 -24.23 -3.77
N PHE A 692 -1.48 -24.63 -2.51
CA PHE A 692 -2.17 -25.85 -2.10
C PHE A 692 -2.99 -25.60 -0.83
N CYS A 693 -4.25 -26.05 -0.81
CA CYS A 693 -5.13 -25.90 0.34
C CYS A 693 -5.28 -27.22 1.11
N ILE A 694 -5.17 -27.14 2.43
CA ILE A 694 -5.49 -28.24 3.35
C ILE A 694 -6.64 -27.77 4.23
N THR A 695 -7.78 -28.43 4.11
CA THR A 695 -8.97 -28.16 4.93
C THR A 695 -9.32 -29.37 5.79
N ILE A 696 -9.85 -29.09 6.98
CA ILE A 696 -10.37 -30.10 7.93
C ILE A 696 -11.92 -30.15 7.85
N ASP A 697 -12.53 -29.29 7.03
CA ASP A 697 -13.98 -29.19 6.87
C ASP A 697 -14.48 -29.96 5.63
N GLU A 698 -15.47 -30.84 5.82
CA GLU A 698 -16.11 -31.60 4.75
C GLU A 698 -16.99 -30.71 3.85
N GLU A 699 -17.50 -29.57 4.36
CA GLU A 699 -18.31 -28.62 3.58
C GLU A 699 -17.48 -27.83 2.54
N GLY A 700 -16.15 -27.75 2.71
CA GLY A 700 -15.25 -27.03 1.80
C GLY A 700 -15.16 -27.62 0.39
N ALA A 701 -15.63 -28.86 0.19
CA ALA A 701 -15.54 -29.55 -1.09
C ALA A 701 -16.32 -28.87 -2.24
N GLU A 702 -17.31 -28.02 -1.94
CA GLU A 702 -18.16 -27.39 -2.97
C GLU A 702 -17.47 -26.23 -3.72
N TYR A 703 -16.64 -25.43 -3.04
CA TYR A 703 -16.03 -24.21 -3.61
C TYR A 703 -14.51 -24.31 -3.86
N LEU A 704 -13.78 -25.18 -3.14
CA LEU A 704 -12.33 -25.35 -3.31
C LEU A 704 -11.90 -25.72 -4.74
N PRO A 705 -12.62 -26.57 -5.50
CA PRO A 705 -12.27 -26.85 -6.89
C PRO A 705 -12.26 -25.61 -7.78
N ARG A 706 -13.11 -24.62 -7.49
CA ARG A 706 -13.16 -23.37 -8.25
C ARG A 706 -12.00 -22.44 -7.93
N MET A 707 -11.55 -22.40 -6.66
CA MET A 707 -10.44 -21.54 -6.23
C MET A 707 -9.06 -22.12 -6.57
N TYR A 708 -8.76 -23.33 -6.09
CA TYR A 708 -7.44 -23.94 -6.20
C TYR A 708 -7.31 -24.85 -7.43
N GLY A 709 -8.42 -25.28 -8.01
CA GLY A 709 -8.46 -26.33 -9.02
C GLY A 709 -8.56 -27.72 -8.39
N PRO A 710 -9.09 -28.72 -9.13
CA PRO A 710 -9.41 -30.05 -8.58
C PRO A 710 -8.21 -30.86 -8.06
N ALA A 711 -6.98 -30.46 -8.39
CA ALA A 711 -5.75 -31.19 -8.02
C ALA A 711 -4.96 -30.57 -6.86
N ASN A 712 -5.34 -29.37 -6.40
CA ASN A 712 -4.53 -28.54 -5.49
C ASN A 712 -5.19 -28.31 -4.11
N TYR A 713 -6.06 -29.21 -3.69
CA TYR A 713 -6.60 -29.22 -2.32
C TYR A 713 -6.72 -30.63 -1.76
N VAL A 714 -6.77 -30.74 -0.44
CA VAL A 714 -7.09 -31.99 0.26
C VAL A 714 -8.00 -31.70 1.46
N VAL A 715 -9.04 -32.53 1.60
CA VAL A 715 -9.91 -32.56 2.77
C VAL A 715 -9.40 -33.65 3.70
N ILE A 716 -9.24 -33.34 4.98
CA ILE A 716 -8.71 -34.24 6.00
C ILE A 716 -9.73 -34.38 7.13
N ASP A 717 -10.07 -35.63 7.43
CA ASP A 717 -10.98 -36.02 8.52
C ASP A 717 -10.26 -36.15 9.88
N GLU A 718 -8.95 -36.41 9.88
CA GLU A 718 -8.14 -36.66 11.07
C GLU A 718 -6.73 -36.04 10.98
N VAL A 719 -6.33 -35.25 11.99
CA VAL A 719 -5.00 -34.59 12.10
C VAL A 719 -3.83 -35.56 11.90
N GLY A 720 -3.94 -36.81 12.40
CA GLY A 720 -2.89 -37.81 12.26
C GLY A 720 -2.55 -38.20 10.82
N LYS A 721 -3.46 -37.99 9.85
CA LYS A 721 -3.24 -38.31 8.42
C LYS A 721 -2.56 -37.18 7.66
N LEU A 722 -2.53 -35.98 8.21
CA LEU A 722 -2.10 -34.76 7.52
C LEU A 722 -0.62 -34.80 7.07
N PRO A 723 0.33 -35.25 7.90
CA PRO A 723 1.72 -35.37 7.48
C PRO A 723 1.95 -36.34 6.30
N TRP A 724 1.18 -37.44 6.22
CA TRP A 724 1.27 -38.38 5.08
C TRP A 724 0.77 -37.77 3.78
N LYS A 725 -0.29 -36.94 3.86
CA LYS A 725 -0.82 -36.21 2.70
C LYS A 725 0.20 -35.17 2.22
N VAL A 726 0.82 -34.44 3.15
CA VAL A 726 1.89 -33.47 2.82
C VAL A 726 3.09 -34.16 2.18
N ALA A 727 3.56 -35.27 2.72
CA ALA A 727 4.61 -36.08 2.06
C ALA A 727 4.22 -36.48 0.62
N GLY A 728 2.95 -36.83 0.40
CA GLY A 728 2.41 -37.12 -0.93
C GLY A 728 2.43 -35.92 -1.89
N ILE A 729 2.15 -34.71 -1.39
CA ILE A 729 2.22 -33.45 -2.16
C ILE A 729 3.68 -33.17 -2.55
N TYR A 730 4.61 -33.30 -1.61
CA TYR A 730 6.04 -33.10 -1.84
C TYR A 730 6.56 -34.05 -2.92
N ARG A 731 6.14 -35.31 -2.89
CA ARG A 731 6.49 -36.29 -3.92
C ARG A 731 5.98 -35.89 -5.32
N LYS A 732 4.75 -35.38 -5.43
CA LYS A 732 4.20 -34.93 -6.72
C LYS A 732 4.96 -33.74 -7.29
N LEU A 733 5.43 -32.82 -6.44
CA LEU A 733 6.11 -31.60 -6.85
C LEU A 733 7.60 -31.82 -7.14
N THR A 734 8.24 -32.78 -6.48
CA THR A 734 9.68 -33.08 -6.66
C THR A 734 9.98 -34.13 -7.72
N THR A 735 8.98 -34.86 -8.24
CA THR A 735 9.16 -35.86 -9.31
C THR A 735 8.90 -35.28 -10.72
N ARG A 736 8.69 -33.96 -10.84
CA ARG A 736 8.29 -33.30 -12.09
C ARG A 736 9.44 -32.70 -12.87
#